data_AF-A0A556TVB7-F1
#
_entry.id   AF-A0A556TVB7-F1
#
_cell.length_a   1.000
_cell.length_b   1.000
_cell.length_c   1.000
_cell.angle_alpha   90.00
_cell.angle_beta   90.00
_cell.angle_gamma   90.00
#
_symmetry.space_group_name_H-M   'P 1'
#
loop_
_entity.id
_entity.type
_entity.pdbx_description
1 polymer ?
#
loop_
_entity_poly.entity_id
_entity_poly.type
_entity_poly.pdbx_seq_one_letter_code
_entity_poly.pdbx_strand_id
1 'polypeptide(L)'
;MDFADILLALFIVVVATVSLLSNLLVLLCFAHSSEIRRQVPGIFTTNLSFCNLLITVLNMPSTLIGIVKDQQPFGDCLCRAVSFLDTFLTANAMLSMAALSIDRWIAVVFPLSYSSKMRYRDALLMVCYAWLHSLAFSVVALLRSWLDYSRAYASCTLRLNAESSRTDFAAFTVAFHCASFMLSLLVLCVTYLKVLKVARFHCKRIDIITMQTLFLLVDIHPSVKQRCLAEQRRRKQRATKKISIFIGSFIICFGPYVITRLTELLPFVDINRYWGIISKCLTYSKAASDPFAYSLLRQQYKKVIVTVANRLLKPKCTEIMLTYCKDMPYSTTMYPNLLDQKSRAEAEQSMEYLLLNVVHSVLNGQCSPDIQMLGCSIIAPRCENRKILKPCRSTCESVHKACDPAFERIGMAWPYYLDCDRFFVSEEEGCYDPLEGLREELEPEMDTISIEESPSVIPLMYHSNTQMFNILNKTAEECSHIARTYSIGQSVKKKDLLVIEFSSNPGKHELLEPEVKYIGNIHGNEAMSRELLIYLAQYLCTEYLLGNTRIQTLINTTRIHILPSMNPDGYEIALSELHSDSDSDYEERNLKHFRNDHIPIPESYWLGKVAPETYAVMKWIRSIPFVLSASFHGGDLVVSYPYDLSMHGLQKNMFSPTSDEQVFRQLARVYSNAHATMSSPDTDRCGGNFADKEGIINGAQWYSIQGGMGDFNYLHTNCFEITVELGCDKFPVEDELHTGWRENKEALLTFLESVHSGIKGIVKDEAGHGIKGAIVSFRGNRHSITTAENGDYWRLLTPGIHIVSASAPGYSRAMKRVHLPAHMQTAGRVDFVLRKVPEDPEMNELNSLYMSNYERFDPYNLLARYHRKESRPREEERQQKPWWWSYFTQLNNQNPSWLLRN
;
A
#
# COMPACT_ATOMS: atom_id res chain seq x y z
N MET A 1 -8.13 7.77 -67.06
CA MET A 1 -8.41 8.03 -65.63
C MET A 1 -9.19 9.31 -65.53
N ASP A 2 -10.35 9.25 -64.89
CA ASP A 2 -11.13 10.43 -64.54
C ASP A 2 -10.56 11.09 -63.25
N PHE A 3 -10.96 12.32 -62.96
CA PHE A 3 -10.60 13.05 -61.74
C PHE A 3 -10.90 12.23 -60.47
N ALA A 4 -12.01 11.50 -60.45
CA ALA A 4 -12.35 10.60 -59.35
C ALA A 4 -11.33 9.46 -59.17
N ASP A 5 -10.80 8.88 -60.26
CA ASP A 5 -9.78 7.83 -60.20
C ASP A 5 -8.44 8.37 -59.67
N ILE A 6 -8.08 9.61 -60.04
CA ILE A 6 -6.87 10.28 -59.53
C ILE A 6 -6.96 10.48 -58.02
N LEU A 7 -8.11 10.96 -57.52
CA LEU A 7 -8.34 11.14 -56.09
C LEU A 7 -8.28 9.82 -55.32
N LEU A 8 -8.88 8.75 -55.85
CA LEU A 8 -8.84 7.43 -55.23
C LEU A 8 -7.44 6.81 -55.24
N ALA A 9 -6.69 6.96 -56.33
CA ALA A 9 -5.31 6.52 -56.43
C ALA A 9 -4.41 7.26 -55.42
N LEU A 10 -4.54 8.59 -55.32
CA LEU A 10 -3.81 9.39 -54.35
C LEU A 10 -4.15 9.01 -52.91
N PHE A 11 -5.42 8.77 -52.62
CA PHE A 11 -5.87 8.30 -51.30
C PHE A 11 -5.21 6.97 -50.91
N ILE A 12 -5.16 5.98 -51.82
CA ILE A 12 -4.50 4.69 -51.55
C ILE A 12 -3.01 4.88 -51.32
N VAL A 13 -2.33 5.73 -52.08
CA VAL A 13 -0.89 6.01 -51.90
C VAL A 13 -0.62 6.59 -50.50
N VAL A 14 -1.44 7.54 -50.06
CA VAL A 14 -1.33 8.13 -48.71
C VAL A 14 -1.58 7.09 -47.62
N VAL A 15 -2.64 6.29 -47.75
CA VAL A 15 -2.96 5.22 -46.79
C VAL A 15 -1.84 4.19 -46.73
N ALA A 16 -1.29 3.79 -47.88
CA ALA A 16 -0.21 2.81 -47.96
C ALA A 16 1.09 3.33 -47.33
N THR A 17 1.47 4.58 -47.59
CA THR A 17 2.67 5.17 -46.98
C THR A 17 2.54 5.30 -45.46
N VAL A 18 1.40 5.80 -44.97
CA VAL A 18 1.16 5.90 -43.52
C VAL A 18 1.14 4.50 -42.88
N SER A 19 0.46 3.53 -43.50
CA SER A 19 0.41 2.15 -43.00
C SER A 19 1.79 1.51 -42.94
N LEU A 20 2.61 1.67 -43.98
CA LEU A 20 3.96 1.12 -44.05
C LEU A 20 4.85 1.69 -42.94
N LEU A 21 4.93 3.02 -42.85
CA LEU A 21 5.81 3.71 -41.88
C LEU A 21 5.38 3.40 -40.44
N SER A 22 4.08 3.47 -40.16
CA SER A 22 3.57 3.31 -38.79
C SER A 22 3.67 1.86 -38.30
N ASN A 23 3.35 0.85 -39.12
CA ASN A 23 3.48 -0.55 -38.70
C ASN A 23 4.96 -1.01 -38.65
N LEU A 24 5.84 -0.50 -39.52
CA LEU A 24 7.28 -0.76 -39.43
C LEU A 24 7.86 -0.20 -38.12
N LEU A 25 7.48 1.03 -37.75
CA LEU A 25 7.91 1.65 -36.50
C LEU A 25 7.49 0.83 -35.27
N VAL A 26 6.27 0.28 -35.26
CA VAL A 26 5.80 -0.60 -34.17
C VAL A 26 6.68 -1.84 -34.04
N LEU A 27 7.03 -2.50 -35.15
CA LEU A 27 7.91 -3.67 -35.13
C LEU A 27 9.34 -3.32 -34.71
N LEU A 28 9.86 -2.18 -35.14
CA LEU A 28 11.18 -1.69 -34.71
C LEU A 28 11.21 -1.42 -33.19
N CYS A 29 10.18 -0.79 -32.64
CA CYS A 29 10.04 -0.60 -31.19
C CYS A 29 9.99 -1.93 -30.44
N PHE A 30 9.27 -2.92 -30.98
CA PHE A 30 9.19 -4.26 -30.39
C PHE A 30 10.55 -4.98 -30.44
N ALA A 31 11.31 -4.86 -31.53
CA ALA A 31 12.63 -5.47 -31.65
C ALA A 31 13.66 -4.85 -30.69
N HIS A 32 13.62 -3.53 -30.48
CA HIS A 32 14.61 -2.81 -29.67
C HIS A 32 14.31 -2.81 -28.17
N SER A 33 13.06 -2.95 -27.75
CA SER A 33 12.67 -2.89 -26.33
C SER A 33 12.40 -4.28 -25.76
N SER A 34 13.20 -4.71 -24.79
CA SER A 34 12.92 -5.91 -23.98
C SER A 34 11.66 -5.75 -23.12
N GLU A 35 11.35 -4.52 -22.69
CA GLU A 35 10.20 -4.22 -21.84
C GLU A 35 8.86 -4.41 -22.58
N ILE A 36 8.78 -3.95 -23.84
CA ILE A 36 7.59 -4.17 -24.68
C ILE A 36 7.41 -5.66 -24.98
N ARG A 37 8.51 -6.40 -25.21
CA ARG A 37 8.47 -7.85 -25.46
C ARG A 37 7.99 -8.67 -24.26
N ARG A 38 8.18 -8.15 -23.04
CA ARG A 38 7.74 -8.81 -21.79
C ARG A 38 6.25 -8.63 -21.51
N GLN A 39 5.52 -7.84 -22.30
CA GLN A 39 4.09 -7.64 -22.15
C GLN A 39 3.28 -8.53 -23.11
N VAL A 40 2.30 -9.27 -22.59
CA VAL A 40 1.40 -10.13 -23.39
C VAL A 40 0.70 -9.39 -24.55
N PRO A 41 0.20 -8.14 -24.40
CA PRO A 41 -0.42 -7.41 -25.50
C PRO A 41 0.50 -7.19 -26.69
N GLY A 42 1.83 -7.25 -26.48
CA GLY A 42 2.85 -7.16 -27.51
C GLY A 42 2.75 -8.24 -28.58
N ILE A 43 2.21 -9.43 -28.26
CA ILE A 43 2.01 -10.52 -29.22
C ILE A 43 0.92 -10.17 -30.22
N PHE A 44 -0.22 -9.67 -29.73
CA PHE A 44 -1.35 -9.30 -30.56
C PHE A 44 -1.04 -8.11 -31.46
N THR A 45 -0.33 -7.10 -30.93
CA THR A 45 0.07 -5.92 -31.71
C THR A 45 1.10 -6.28 -32.77
N THR A 46 2.04 -7.18 -32.46
CA THR A 46 3.02 -7.68 -33.45
C THR A 46 2.33 -8.47 -34.56
N ASN A 47 1.42 -9.38 -34.23
CA ASN A 47 0.64 -10.13 -35.23
C ASN A 47 -0.16 -9.19 -36.15
N LEU A 48 -0.87 -8.21 -35.57
CA LEU A 48 -1.67 -7.25 -36.31
C LEU A 48 -0.80 -6.37 -37.21
N SER A 49 0.33 -5.84 -36.71
CA SER A 49 1.24 -5.03 -37.50
C SER A 49 1.90 -5.82 -38.64
N PHE A 50 2.24 -7.09 -38.43
CA PHE A 50 2.73 -7.96 -39.49
C PHE A 50 1.69 -8.19 -40.60
N CYS A 51 0.44 -8.50 -40.22
CA CYS A 51 -0.66 -8.67 -41.18
C CYS A 51 -0.93 -7.37 -41.96
N ASN A 52 -0.94 -6.22 -41.28
CA ASN A 52 -1.14 -4.91 -41.90
C ASN A 52 -0.04 -4.56 -42.91
N LEU A 53 1.22 -4.89 -42.62
CA LEU A 53 2.32 -4.71 -43.58
C LEU A 53 2.13 -5.57 -44.82
N LEU A 54 1.70 -6.83 -44.66
CA LEU A 54 1.47 -7.73 -45.78
C LEU A 54 0.31 -7.24 -46.67
N ILE A 55 -0.79 -6.75 -46.08
CA ILE A 55 -1.89 -6.09 -46.80
C ILE A 55 -1.37 -4.85 -47.56
N THR A 56 -0.50 -4.07 -46.92
CA THR A 56 0.04 -2.82 -47.49
C THR A 56 0.96 -3.08 -48.68
N VAL A 57 1.77 -4.14 -48.64
CA VAL A 57 2.76 -4.45 -49.68
C VAL A 57 2.14 -5.24 -50.84
N LEU A 58 1.12 -6.06 -50.59
CA LEU A 58 0.56 -6.95 -51.63
C LEU A 58 -0.79 -6.47 -52.16
N ASN A 59 -1.73 -6.12 -51.29
CA ASN A 59 -3.12 -5.85 -51.68
C ASN A 59 -3.36 -4.39 -52.10
N MET A 60 -2.75 -3.41 -51.41
CA MET A 60 -2.90 -2.00 -51.77
C MET A 60 -2.31 -1.68 -53.16
N PRO A 61 -1.11 -2.17 -53.55
CA PRO A 61 -0.56 -1.93 -54.89
C PRO A 61 -1.38 -2.62 -55.99
N SER A 62 -1.90 -3.83 -55.73
CA SER A 62 -2.81 -4.52 -56.65
C SER A 62 -4.03 -3.65 -56.97
N THR A 63 -4.60 -3.00 -55.95
CA THR A 63 -5.79 -2.16 -56.09
C THR A 63 -5.45 -0.84 -56.80
N LEU A 64 -4.30 -0.25 -56.47
CA LEU A 64 -3.81 0.96 -57.14
C LEU A 64 -3.59 0.74 -58.64
N ILE A 65 -2.93 -0.35 -59.03
CA ILE A 65 -2.70 -0.68 -60.44
C ILE A 65 -4.05 -0.96 -61.14
N GLY A 66 -4.98 -1.63 -60.46
CA GLY A 66 -6.33 -1.87 -60.97
C GLY A 66 -7.10 -0.59 -61.27
N ILE A 67 -6.93 0.47 -60.47
CA ILE A 67 -7.53 1.80 -60.70
C ILE A 67 -6.85 2.51 -61.88
N VAL A 68 -5.51 2.51 -61.90
CA VAL A 68 -4.73 3.23 -62.91
C VAL A 68 -4.89 2.63 -64.30
N LYS A 69 -4.86 1.30 -64.41
CA LYS A 69 -4.92 0.59 -65.70
C LYS A 69 -6.32 0.21 -66.14
N ASP A 70 -7.31 0.30 -65.25
CA ASP A 70 -8.67 -0.19 -65.46
C ASP A 70 -8.75 -1.66 -65.94
N GLN A 71 -7.75 -2.45 -65.57
CA GLN A 71 -7.56 -3.82 -66.00
C GLN A 71 -6.96 -4.64 -64.86
N GLN A 72 -6.96 -5.95 -65.03
CA GLN A 72 -6.32 -6.85 -64.08
C GLN A 72 -4.82 -6.47 -63.95
N PRO A 73 -4.34 -6.17 -62.73
CA PRO A 73 -3.01 -5.61 -62.51
C PRO A 73 -1.88 -6.62 -62.76
N PHE A 74 -2.17 -7.91 -62.59
CA PHE A 74 -1.24 -9.04 -62.61
C PHE A 74 -1.81 -10.24 -63.38
N GLY A 75 -1.02 -11.30 -63.63
CA GLY A 75 -1.55 -12.55 -64.20
C GLY A 75 -2.49 -13.31 -63.24
N ASP A 76 -3.30 -14.24 -63.77
CA ASP A 76 -4.38 -14.93 -63.04
C ASP A 76 -3.91 -15.69 -61.79
N CYS A 77 -2.69 -16.24 -61.83
CA CYS A 77 -2.11 -16.92 -60.67
C CYS A 77 -1.82 -15.94 -59.53
N LEU A 78 -1.21 -14.79 -59.85
CA LEU A 78 -0.88 -13.77 -58.86
C LEU A 78 -2.14 -13.07 -58.34
N CYS A 79 -3.15 -12.85 -59.19
CA CYS A 79 -4.43 -12.31 -58.73
C CYS A 79 -5.14 -13.26 -57.75
N ARG A 80 -5.17 -14.57 -58.04
CA ARG A 80 -5.70 -15.58 -57.10
C ARG A 80 -4.95 -15.60 -55.77
N ALA A 81 -3.62 -15.49 -55.79
CA ALA A 81 -2.79 -15.42 -54.58
C ALA A 81 -3.07 -14.15 -53.76
N VAL A 82 -3.18 -12.99 -54.43
CA VAL A 82 -3.52 -11.70 -53.78
C VAL A 82 -4.93 -11.75 -53.20
N SER A 83 -5.92 -12.32 -53.90
CA SER A 83 -7.29 -12.52 -53.39
C SER A 83 -7.34 -13.45 -52.17
N PHE A 84 -6.53 -14.51 -52.16
CA PHE A 84 -6.42 -15.42 -51.03
C PHE A 84 -5.87 -14.68 -49.80
N LEU A 85 -4.77 -13.94 -49.99
CA LEU A 85 -4.15 -13.14 -48.94
C LEU A 85 -5.07 -12.01 -48.47
N ASP A 86 -5.84 -11.40 -49.37
CA ASP A 86 -6.84 -10.38 -49.03
C ASP A 86 -7.85 -10.94 -48.02
N THR A 87 -8.43 -12.09 -48.34
CA THR A 87 -9.46 -12.75 -47.53
C THR A 87 -8.87 -13.21 -46.19
N PHE A 88 -7.67 -13.79 -46.23
CA PHE A 88 -6.98 -14.30 -45.05
C PHE A 88 -6.59 -13.18 -44.07
N LEU A 89 -5.91 -12.16 -44.57
CA LEU A 89 -5.36 -11.09 -43.73
C LEU A 89 -6.47 -10.17 -43.19
N THR A 90 -7.51 -9.92 -43.99
CA THR A 90 -8.64 -9.10 -43.55
C THR A 90 -9.43 -9.80 -42.43
N ALA A 91 -9.66 -11.11 -42.55
CA ALA A 91 -10.29 -11.89 -41.46
C ALA A 91 -9.41 -11.94 -40.21
N ASN A 92 -8.10 -12.13 -40.37
CA ASN A 92 -7.15 -12.18 -39.25
C ASN A 92 -7.09 -10.85 -38.51
N ALA A 93 -7.09 -9.73 -39.25
CA ALA A 93 -7.13 -8.40 -38.67
C ALA A 93 -8.41 -8.17 -37.84
N MET A 94 -9.58 -8.58 -38.34
CA MET A 94 -10.84 -8.46 -37.58
C MET A 94 -10.81 -9.30 -36.29
N LEU A 95 -10.30 -10.53 -36.32
CA LEU A 95 -10.23 -11.40 -35.15
C LEU A 95 -9.14 -10.97 -34.15
N SER A 96 -8.01 -10.45 -34.63
CA SER A 96 -6.95 -9.89 -33.79
C SER A 96 -7.42 -8.68 -32.99
N MET A 97 -8.33 -7.89 -33.56
CA MET A 97 -8.98 -6.76 -32.87
C MET A 97 -9.89 -7.22 -31.73
N ALA A 98 -10.61 -8.33 -31.92
CA ALA A 98 -11.40 -8.96 -30.87
C ALA A 98 -10.50 -9.52 -29.75
N ALA A 99 -9.36 -10.10 -30.10
CA ALA A 99 -8.38 -10.56 -29.12
C ALA A 99 -7.82 -9.41 -28.27
N LEU A 100 -7.46 -8.28 -28.91
CA LEU A 100 -7.02 -7.06 -28.22
C LEU A 100 -8.09 -6.46 -27.30
N SER A 101 -9.38 -6.58 -27.64
CA SER A 101 -10.47 -6.08 -26.78
C SER A 101 -10.71 -6.97 -25.56
N ILE A 102 -10.53 -8.30 -25.70
CA ILE A 102 -10.59 -9.26 -24.59
C ILE A 102 -9.42 -9.03 -23.61
N ASP A 103 -8.19 -8.93 -24.11
CA ASP A 103 -7.01 -8.61 -23.29
C ASP A 103 -7.23 -7.33 -22.48
N ARG A 104 -7.70 -6.28 -23.15
CA ARG A 104 -7.98 -4.99 -22.50
C ARG A 104 -9.08 -5.09 -21.45
N TRP A 105 -10.11 -5.91 -21.68
CA TRP A 105 -11.16 -6.15 -20.71
C TRP A 105 -10.63 -6.86 -19.46
N ILE A 106 -9.84 -7.91 -19.62
CA ILE A 106 -9.25 -8.65 -18.50
C ILE A 106 -8.32 -7.73 -17.70
N ALA A 107 -7.48 -6.93 -18.35
CA ALA A 107 -6.57 -6.00 -17.69
C ALA A 107 -7.29 -4.90 -16.88
N VAL A 108 -8.47 -4.44 -17.32
CA VAL A 108 -9.23 -3.39 -16.63
C VAL A 108 -10.16 -3.93 -15.55
N VAL A 109 -10.76 -5.09 -15.75
CA VAL A 109 -11.72 -5.68 -14.80
C VAL A 109 -11.02 -6.49 -13.71
N PHE A 110 -9.84 -7.04 -14.00
CA PHE A 110 -9.09 -7.91 -13.10
C PHE A 110 -7.60 -7.49 -13.02
N PRO A 111 -7.27 -6.27 -12.55
CA PRO A 111 -5.90 -5.75 -12.58
C PRO A 111 -4.91 -6.63 -11.79
N LEU A 112 -5.30 -7.07 -10.59
CA LEU A 112 -4.45 -7.87 -9.68
C LEU A 112 -4.34 -9.36 -10.05
N SER A 113 -5.22 -9.85 -10.95
CA SER A 113 -5.18 -11.23 -11.44
C SER A 113 -4.97 -11.32 -12.95
N TYR A 114 -4.50 -10.23 -13.58
CA TYR A 114 -4.20 -10.22 -15.01
C TYR A 114 -3.13 -11.28 -15.35
N SER A 115 -2.06 -11.33 -14.56
CA SER A 115 -0.95 -12.27 -14.77
C SER A 115 -1.35 -13.74 -14.61
N SER A 116 -2.37 -14.04 -13.80
CA SER A 116 -2.89 -15.40 -13.63
C SER A 116 -3.99 -15.76 -14.64
N LYS A 117 -4.73 -14.77 -15.16
CA LYS A 117 -5.83 -14.96 -16.13
C LYS A 117 -5.39 -14.88 -17.60
N MET A 118 -4.33 -14.14 -17.90
CA MET A 118 -3.85 -13.91 -19.26
C MET A 118 -2.35 -14.20 -19.30
N ARG A 119 -1.98 -15.43 -19.67
CA ARG A 119 -0.59 -15.85 -19.84
C ARG A 119 -0.21 -15.83 -21.32
N TYR A 120 1.09 -15.88 -21.59
CA TYR A 120 1.65 -16.00 -22.95
C TYR A 120 1.03 -17.15 -23.77
N ARG A 121 0.75 -18.29 -23.11
CA ARG A 121 0.12 -19.44 -23.75
C ARG A 121 -1.30 -19.12 -24.22
N ASP A 122 -2.07 -18.43 -23.39
CA ASP A 122 -3.46 -18.07 -23.69
C ASP A 122 -3.53 -17.07 -24.86
N ALA A 123 -2.61 -16.10 -24.89
CA ALA A 123 -2.49 -15.17 -26.01
C ALA A 123 -2.07 -15.84 -27.32
N LEU A 124 -1.14 -16.80 -27.27
CA LEU A 124 -0.74 -17.57 -28.45
C LEU A 124 -1.91 -18.41 -28.99
N LEU A 125 -2.70 -19.05 -28.11
CA LEU A 125 -3.89 -19.81 -28.50
C LEU A 125 -4.91 -18.93 -29.24
N MET A 126 -5.14 -17.69 -28.76
CA MET A 126 -6.04 -16.75 -29.42
C MET A 126 -5.53 -16.33 -30.81
N VAL A 127 -4.23 -16.11 -30.97
CA VAL A 127 -3.63 -15.84 -32.29
C VAL A 127 -3.74 -17.06 -33.19
N CYS A 128 -3.43 -18.27 -32.71
CA CYS A 128 -3.58 -19.50 -33.47
C CYS A 128 -5.02 -19.71 -33.95
N TYR A 129 -6.02 -19.43 -33.11
CA TYR A 129 -7.43 -19.46 -33.51
C TYR A 129 -7.72 -18.47 -34.66
N ALA A 130 -7.24 -17.22 -34.57
CA ALA A 130 -7.43 -16.21 -35.61
C ALA A 130 -6.80 -16.64 -36.94
N TRP A 131 -5.65 -17.31 -36.92
CA TRP A 131 -4.99 -17.86 -38.10
C TRP A 131 -5.76 -19.04 -38.71
N LEU A 132 -6.13 -20.04 -37.89
CA LEU A 132 -6.86 -21.21 -38.35
C LEU A 132 -8.23 -20.85 -38.93
N HIS A 133 -8.97 -19.96 -38.27
CA HIS A 133 -10.25 -19.47 -38.75
C HIS A 133 -10.10 -18.76 -40.10
N SER A 134 -9.16 -17.80 -40.19
CA SER A 134 -8.93 -17.04 -41.41
C SER A 134 -8.48 -17.95 -42.56
N LEU A 135 -7.62 -18.94 -42.26
CA LEU A 135 -7.12 -19.90 -43.25
C LEU A 135 -8.26 -20.78 -43.79
N ALA A 136 -9.14 -21.27 -42.93
CA ALA A 136 -10.23 -22.14 -43.31
C ALA A 136 -11.13 -21.49 -44.38
N PHE A 137 -11.57 -20.25 -44.15
CA PHE A 137 -12.42 -19.53 -45.12
C PHE A 137 -11.69 -19.20 -46.42
N SER A 138 -10.43 -18.76 -46.35
CA SER A 138 -9.63 -18.46 -47.56
C SER A 138 -9.36 -19.71 -48.41
N VAL A 139 -9.10 -20.86 -47.78
CA VAL A 139 -8.92 -22.14 -48.48
C VAL A 139 -10.23 -22.58 -49.14
N VAL A 140 -11.37 -22.48 -48.44
CA VAL A 140 -12.68 -22.81 -49.04
C VAL A 140 -12.97 -21.94 -50.27
N ALA A 141 -12.71 -20.62 -50.18
CA ALA A 141 -12.88 -19.73 -51.32
C ALA A 141 -11.98 -20.09 -52.51
N LEU A 142 -10.73 -20.52 -52.24
CA LEU A 142 -9.79 -20.98 -53.25
C LEU A 142 -10.27 -22.28 -53.92
N LEU A 143 -10.68 -23.28 -53.13
CA LEU A 143 -11.16 -24.58 -53.63
C LEU A 143 -12.43 -24.44 -54.48
N ARG A 144 -13.30 -23.48 -54.16
CA ARG A 144 -14.53 -23.19 -54.92
C ARG A 144 -14.30 -22.23 -56.10
N SER A 145 -13.06 -21.83 -56.36
CA SER A 145 -12.69 -20.91 -57.44
C SER A 145 -13.45 -19.56 -57.40
N TRP A 146 -13.70 -19.05 -56.20
CA TRP A 146 -14.38 -17.76 -55.96
C TRP A 146 -13.41 -16.57 -55.81
N LEU A 147 -12.12 -16.78 -56.07
CA LEU A 147 -11.07 -15.77 -55.95
C LEU A 147 -10.68 -15.28 -57.33
N ASP A 148 -11.00 -14.03 -57.67
CA ASP A 148 -10.73 -13.46 -58.99
C ASP A 148 -10.69 -11.92 -58.97
N TYR A 149 -10.34 -11.28 -60.10
CA TYR A 149 -10.39 -9.83 -60.24
C TYR A 149 -11.83 -9.32 -60.33
N SER A 150 -12.20 -8.37 -59.46
CA SER A 150 -13.49 -7.69 -59.52
C SER A 150 -13.32 -6.23 -59.96
N ARG A 151 -13.98 -5.88 -61.08
CA ARG A 151 -14.01 -4.51 -61.62
C ARG A 151 -14.72 -3.53 -60.69
N ALA A 152 -15.72 -3.98 -59.93
CA ALA A 152 -16.47 -3.13 -59.00
C ALA A 152 -15.60 -2.61 -57.84
N TYR A 153 -14.58 -3.37 -57.44
CA TYR A 153 -13.65 -3.02 -56.36
C TYR A 153 -12.25 -2.65 -56.88
N ALA A 154 -12.03 -2.70 -58.20
CA ALA A 154 -10.73 -2.56 -58.86
C ALA A 154 -9.60 -3.40 -58.21
N SER A 155 -9.93 -4.59 -57.70
CA SER A 155 -9.03 -5.39 -56.87
C SER A 155 -9.25 -6.89 -57.05
N CYS A 156 -8.22 -7.67 -56.75
CA CYS A 156 -8.29 -9.13 -56.65
C CYS A 156 -8.95 -9.51 -55.32
N THR A 157 -10.18 -10.04 -55.38
CA THR A 157 -11.01 -10.29 -54.19
C THR A 157 -12.03 -11.43 -54.46
N LEU A 158 -13.03 -11.61 -53.59
CA LEU A 158 -14.12 -12.56 -53.80
C LEU A 158 -15.01 -12.12 -54.96
N ARG A 159 -15.32 -13.04 -55.88
CA ARG A 159 -16.19 -12.81 -57.05
C ARG A 159 -17.02 -14.05 -57.36
N LEU A 160 -18.30 -13.82 -57.67
CA LEU A 160 -19.18 -14.86 -58.22
C LEU A 160 -18.90 -15.04 -59.71
N ASN A 161 -18.44 -16.24 -60.10
CA ASN A 161 -18.04 -16.54 -61.48
C ASN A 161 -19.15 -17.21 -62.32
N ALA A 162 -20.07 -17.93 -61.69
CA ALA A 162 -21.17 -18.61 -62.37
C ALA A 162 -22.48 -18.50 -61.56
N GLU A 163 -23.57 -18.10 -62.22
CA GLU A 163 -24.87 -17.86 -61.59
C GLU A 163 -25.49 -19.13 -60.97
N SER A 164 -25.13 -20.31 -61.48
CA SER A 164 -25.51 -21.62 -60.90
C SER A 164 -24.97 -21.88 -59.49
N SER A 165 -23.93 -21.15 -59.06
CA SER A 165 -23.30 -21.29 -57.73
C SER A 165 -23.70 -20.19 -56.74
N ARG A 166 -24.70 -19.37 -57.08
CA ARG A 166 -25.11 -18.18 -56.32
C ARG A 166 -25.53 -18.49 -54.89
N THR A 167 -26.24 -19.59 -54.65
CA THR A 167 -26.69 -20.01 -53.31
C THR A 167 -25.52 -20.37 -52.40
N ASP A 168 -24.56 -21.15 -52.91
CA ASP A 168 -23.37 -21.57 -52.16
C ASP A 168 -22.45 -20.38 -51.86
N PHE A 169 -22.27 -19.48 -52.84
CA PHE A 169 -21.50 -18.25 -52.67
C PHE A 169 -22.15 -17.29 -51.66
N ALA A 170 -23.49 -17.17 -51.69
CA ALA A 170 -24.22 -16.36 -50.73
C ALA A 170 -24.11 -16.93 -49.31
N ALA A 171 -24.29 -18.25 -49.15
CA ALA A 171 -24.11 -18.92 -47.87
C ALA A 171 -22.69 -18.74 -47.32
N PHE A 172 -21.67 -18.89 -48.16
CA PHE A 172 -20.27 -18.64 -47.79
C PHE A 172 -20.04 -17.19 -47.37
N THR A 173 -20.49 -16.22 -48.16
CA THR A 173 -20.28 -14.78 -47.90
C THR A 173 -20.93 -14.34 -46.59
N VAL A 174 -22.18 -14.79 -46.35
CA VAL A 174 -22.89 -14.53 -45.09
C VAL A 174 -22.16 -15.18 -43.92
N ALA A 175 -21.82 -16.46 -44.02
CA ALA A 175 -21.12 -17.19 -42.95
C ALA A 175 -19.76 -16.56 -42.62
N PHE A 176 -18.99 -16.18 -43.64
CA PHE A 176 -17.69 -15.51 -43.49
C PHE A 176 -17.82 -14.20 -42.72
N HIS A 177 -18.74 -13.32 -43.10
CA HIS A 177 -18.93 -12.03 -42.43
C HIS A 177 -19.59 -12.13 -41.06
N CYS A 178 -20.45 -13.12 -40.83
CA CYS A 178 -20.98 -13.42 -39.51
C CYS A 178 -19.87 -13.90 -38.55
N ALA A 179 -19.03 -14.84 -39.00
CA ALA A 179 -17.99 -15.46 -38.18
C ALA A 179 -16.76 -14.56 -37.97
N SER A 180 -16.51 -13.60 -38.86
CA SER A 180 -15.43 -12.60 -38.72
C SER A 180 -15.94 -11.28 -38.16
N PHE A 181 -16.65 -10.48 -38.98
CA PHE A 181 -17.03 -9.12 -38.63
C PHE A 181 -18.05 -9.03 -37.50
N MET A 182 -19.15 -9.79 -37.56
CA MET A 182 -20.21 -9.70 -36.53
C MET A 182 -19.76 -10.30 -35.19
N LEU A 183 -19.02 -11.41 -35.23
CA LEU A 183 -18.39 -11.98 -34.03
C LEU A 183 -17.44 -10.97 -33.38
N SER A 184 -16.53 -10.37 -34.15
CA SER A 184 -15.61 -9.36 -33.64
C SER A 184 -16.34 -8.14 -33.08
N LEU A 185 -17.36 -7.63 -33.79
CA LEU A 185 -18.16 -6.50 -33.32
C LEU A 185 -18.87 -6.82 -32.00
N LEU A 186 -19.48 -8.00 -31.88
CA LEU A 186 -20.15 -8.45 -30.65
C LEU A 186 -19.16 -8.53 -29.48
N VAL A 187 -17.99 -9.16 -29.70
CA VAL A 187 -16.94 -9.25 -28.68
C VAL A 187 -16.47 -7.85 -28.27
N LEU A 188 -16.21 -6.96 -29.22
CA LEU A 188 -15.82 -5.57 -28.96
C LEU A 188 -16.88 -4.82 -28.13
N CYS A 189 -18.16 -4.94 -28.49
CA CYS A 189 -19.25 -4.30 -27.76
C CYS A 189 -19.40 -4.86 -26.35
N VAL A 190 -19.40 -6.18 -26.16
CA VAL A 190 -19.60 -6.83 -24.85
C VAL A 190 -18.43 -6.53 -23.92
N THR A 191 -17.20 -6.75 -24.37
CA THR A 191 -15.98 -6.47 -23.59
C THR A 191 -15.95 -5.00 -23.16
N TYR A 192 -16.33 -4.09 -24.06
CA TYR A 192 -16.38 -2.67 -23.76
C TYR A 192 -17.51 -2.27 -22.80
N LEU A 193 -18.73 -2.81 -22.95
CA LEU A 193 -19.83 -2.55 -22.01
C LEU A 193 -19.45 -2.98 -20.59
N LYS A 194 -18.71 -4.09 -20.45
CA LYS A 194 -18.18 -4.53 -19.14
C LYS A 194 -17.15 -3.57 -18.59
N VAL A 195 -16.18 -3.13 -19.42
CA VAL A 195 -15.19 -2.10 -19.04
C VAL A 195 -15.88 -0.79 -18.60
N LEU A 196 -16.87 -0.32 -19.35
CA LEU A 196 -17.63 0.88 -19.00
C LEU A 196 -18.45 0.72 -17.73
N LYS A 197 -19.05 -0.45 -17.49
CA LYS A 197 -19.82 -0.72 -16.27
C LYS A 197 -18.94 -0.65 -15.03
N VAL A 198 -17.75 -1.25 -15.09
CA VAL A 198 -16.75 -1.24 -14.00
C VAL A 198 -16.21 0.17 -13.80
N ALA A 199 -15.79 0.86 -14.87
CA ALA A 199 -15.33 2.26 -14.77
C ALA A 199 -16.41 3.20 -14.20
N ARG A 200 -17.68 3.06 -14.61
CA ARG A 200 -18.80 3.83 -14.04
C ARG A 200 -19.09 3.49 -12.59
N PHE A 201 -18.90 2.23 -12.18
CA PHE A 201 -19.06 1.79 -10.80
C PHE A 201 -17.98 2.39 -9.88
N HIS A 202 -16.70 2.29 -10.25
CA HIS A 202 -15.61 2.95 -9.51
C HIS A 202 -15.79 4.47 -9.48
N CYS A 203 -16.20 5.09 -10.60
CA CYS A 203 -16.52 6.52 -10.61
C CYS A 203 -17.75 6.89 -9.78
N LYS A 204 -18.80 6.07 -9.70
CA LYS A 204 -19.96 6.36 -8.83
C LYS A 204 -19.60 6.25 -7.35
N ARG A 205 -18.73 5.29 -6.99
CA ARG A 205 -18.22 5.15 -5.62
C ARG A 205 -17.36 6.36 -5.24
N ILE A 206 -16.50 6.83 -6.17
CA ILE A 206 -15.73 8.07 -6.02
C ILE A 206 -16.63 9.32 -6.05
N ASP A 207 -17.67 9.39 -6.89
CA ASP A 207 -18.63 10.52 -6.94
C ASP A 207 -19.47 10.57 -5.66
N ILE A 208 -19.79 9.43 -5.02
CA ILE A 208 -20.49 9.38 -3.72
C ILE A 208 -19.56 9.81 -2.59
N ILE A 209 -18.30 9.34 -2.59
CA ILE A 209 -17.29 9.76 -1.61
C ILE A 209 -16.98 11.26 -1.77
N THR A 210 -16.66 11.72 -2.98
CA THR A 210 -16.37 13.14 -3.26
C THR A 210 -17.59 14.05 -3.14
N MET A 211 -18.82 13.62 -3.46
CA MET A 211 -20.02 14.44 -3.20
C MET A 211 -20.42 14.45 -1.73
N GLN A 212 -20.23 13.37 -0.95
CA GLN A 212 -20.47 13.42 0.50
C GLN A 212 -19.44 14.28 1.22
N THR A 213 -18.16 14.23 0.84
CA THR A 213 -17.13 15.15 1.36
C THR A 213 -17.39 16.60 0.91
N LEU A 214 -17.93 16.82 -0.31
CA LEU A 214 -18.24 18.16 -0.84
C LEU A 214 -19.59 18.73 -0.38
N PHE A 215 -20.54 17.90 0.09
CA PHE A 215 -21.80 18.36 0.69
C PHE A 215 -21.69 18.56 2.21
N LEU A 216 -20.62 18.04 2.83
CA LEU A 216 -20.20 18.41 4.20
C LEU A 216 -19.28 19.65 4.23
N LEU A 217 -18.70 20.03 3.08
CA LEU A 217 -17.94 21.28 2.86
C LEU A 217 -18.80 22.34 2.13
N VAL A 218 -19.98 22.63 2.66
CA VAL A 218 -20.71 23.86 2.30
C VAL A 218 -20.01 25.03 2.99
N ASP A 219 -18.87 25.43 2.42
CA ASP A 219 -18.37 26.82 2.41
C ASP A 219 -17.06 27.00 1.60
N ILE A 220 -16.75 26.09 0.66
CA ILE A 220 -15.69 26.36 -0.33
C ILE A 220 -16.29 27.01 -1.58
N HIS A 221 -15.77 28.20 -1.87
CA HIS A 221 -16.06 29.07 -3.01
C HIS A 221 -16.40 28.30 -4.33
N PRO A 222 -17.47 28.69 -5.06
CA PRO A 222 -18.04 27.92 -6.18
C PRO A 222 -17.08 27.66 -7.36
N SER A 223 -16.00 28.42 -7.47
CA SER A 223 -14.98 28.29 -8.52
C SER A 223 -14.10 27.03 -8.40
N VAL A 224 -13.81 26.57 -7.19
CA VAL A 224 -12.94 25.38 -6.93
C VAL A 224 -13.71 24.09 -7.18
N LYS A 225 -14.96 24.03 -6.71
CA LYS A 225 -15.94 22.97 -7.04
C LYS A 225 -16.09 22.78 -8.55
N GLN A 226 -16.18 23.88 -9.29
CA GLN A 226 -16.34 23.84 -10.75
C GLN A 226 -15.06 23.41 -11.47
N ARG A 227 -13.87 23.79 -10.99
CA ARG A 227 -12.58 23.32 -11.53
C ARG A 227 -12.38 21.82 -11.28
N CYS A 228 -12.59 21.33 -10.06
CA CYS A 228 -12.49 19.91 -9.74
C CYS A 228 -13.48 19.05 -10.55
N LEU A 229 -14.76 19.45 -10.62
CA LEU A 229 -15.76 18.75 -11.43
C LEU A 229 -15.44 18.82 -12.94
N ALA A 230 -14.85 19.91 -13.43
CA ALA A 230 -14.41 20.04 -14.82
C ALA A 230 -13.19 19.16 -15.13
N GLU A 231 -12.21 19.08 -14.24
CA GLU A 231 -11.03 18.22 -14.36
C GLU A 231 -11.44 16.73 -14.37
N GLN A 232 -12.35 16.35 -13.49
CA GLN A 232 -12.91 14.99 -13.40
C GLN A 232 -13.75 14.65 -14.64
N ARG A 233 -14.59 15.57 -15.14
CA ARG A 233 -15.29 15.44 -16.43
C ARG A 233 -14.31 15.31 -17.60
N ARG A 234 -13.22 16.10 -17.62
CA ARG A 234 -12.17 16.02 -18.65
C ARG A 234 -11.46 14.66 -18.63
N ARG A 235 -11.16 14.09 -17.45
CA ARG A 235 -10.60 12.73 -17.31
C ARG A 235 -11.58 11.66 -17.83
N LYS A 236 -12.87 11.74 -17.48
CA LYS A 236 -13.97 10.88 -18.00
C LYS A 236 -14.10 10.97 -19.54
N GLN A 237 -14.04 12.19 -20.09
CA GLN A 237 -14.14 12.45 -21.52
C GLN A 237 -12.92 11.93 -22.29
N ARG A 238 -11.69 12.10 -21.76
CA ARG A 238 -10.46 11.59 -22.41
C ARG A 238 -10.44 10.06 -22.53
N ALA A 239 -10.87 9.36 -21.48
CA ALA A 239 -10.97 7.90 -21.48
C ALA A 239 -12.07 7.40 -22.42
N THR A 240 -13.26 8.02 -22.40
CA THR A 240 -14.38 7.64 -23.29
C THR A 240 -14.09 7.96 -24.75
N LYS A 241 -13.49 9.13 -25.05
CA LYS A 241 -13.15 9.57 -26.42
C LYS A 241 -12.19 8.61 -27.12
N LYS A 242 -11.12 8.17 -26.45
CA LYS A 242 -10.16 7.21 -27.03
C LYS A 242 -10.81 5.88 -27.40
N ILE A 243 -11.87 5.47 -26.70
CA ILE A 243 -12.52 4.17 -26.92
C ILE A 243 -13.70 4.26 -27.89
N SER A 244 -14.41 5.40 -27.93
CA SER A 244 -15.38 5.67 -29.01
C SER A 244 -14.70 5.78 -30.38
N ILE A 245 -13.49 6.33 -30.44
CA ILE A 245 -12.65 6.34 -31.66
C ILE A 245 -12.33 4.91 -32.13
N PHE A 246 -12.16 3.99 -31.19
CA PHE A 246 -11.75 2.61 -31.45
C PHE A 246 -12.86 1.74 -32.07
N ILE A 247 -14.07 1.77 -31.48
CA ILE A 247 -15.24 1.07 -32.05
C ILE A 247 -15.68 1.77 -33.34
N GLY A 248 -15.65 3.12 -33.34
CA GLY A 248 -15.98 3.93 -34.51
C GLY A 248 -15.08 3.61 -35.70
N SER A 249 -13.77 3.50 -35.51
CA SER A 249 -12.85 3.17 -36.62
C SER A 249 -13.07 1.76 -37.15
N PHE A 250 -13.38 0.77 -36.30
CA PHE A 250 -13.71 -0.59 -36.74
C PHE A 250 -14.96 -0.61 -37.63
N ILE A 251 -16.04 0.05 -37.21
CA ILE A 251 -17.30 0.11 -37.97
C ILE A 251 -17.12 0.91 -39.26
N ILE A 252 -16.47 2.07 -39.21
CA ILE A 252 -16.28 2.94 -40.39
C ILE A 252 -15.38 2.28 -41.43
N CYS A 253 -14.33 1.55 -41.02
CA CYS A 253 -13.39 0.96 -41.95
C CYS A 253 -13.90 -0.36 -42.56
N PHE A 254 -14.55 -1.24 -41.78
CA PHE A 254 -15.01 -2.54 -42.27
C PHE A 254 -16.49 -2.60 -42.64
N GLY A 255 -17.35 -1.83 -41.95
CA GLY A 255 -18.80 -1.87 -42.12
C GLY A 255 -19.25 -1.60 -43.55
N PRO A 256 -18.81 -0.51 -44.21
CA PRO A 256 -19.21 -0.21 -45.59
C PRO A 256 -18.89 -1.34 -46.56
N TYR A 257 -17.72 -1.97 -46.43
CA TYR A 257 -17.33 -3.10 -47.29
C TYR A 257 -18.20 -4.34 -47.04
N VAL A 258 -18.42 -4.70 -45.77
CA VAL A 258 -19.27 -5.85 -45.41
C VAL A 258 -20.71 -5.64 -45.87
N ILE A 259 -21.28 -4.44 -45.66
CA ILE A 259 -22.63 -4.11 -46.13
C ILE A 259 -22.69 -4.22 -47.66
N THR A 260 -21.71 -3.65 -48.37
CA THR A 260 -21.66 -3.70 -49.84
C THR A 260 -21.60 -5.14 -50.35
N ARG A 261 -20.82 -6.02 -49.70
CA ARG A 261 -20.74 -7.45 -50.00
C ARG A 261 -22.03 -8.21 -49.75
N LEU A 262 -22.77 -7.87 -48.70
CA LEU A 262 -24.07 -8.47 -48.42
C LEU A 262 -25.15 -7.97 -49.40
N THR A 263 -25.12 -6.70 -49.79
CA THR A 263 -26.05 -6.14 -50.79
C THR A 263 -25.79 -6.67 -52.19
N GLU A 264 -24.54 -6.99 -52.54
CA GLU A 264 -24.15 -7.63 -53.81
C GLU A 264 -24.81 -9.01 -54.00
N LEU A 265 -25.25 -9.65 -52.91
CA LEU A 265 -25.98 -10.93 -52.99
C LEU A 265 -27.42 -10.75 -53.50
N LEU A 266 -27.98 -9.54 -53.47
CA LEU A 266 -29.33 -9.25 -53.96
C LEU A 266 -29.32 -9.16 -55.49
N PRO A 267 -30.21 -9.88 -56.20
CA PRO A 267 -30.17 -9.99 -57.67
C PRO A 267 -30.54 -8.71 -58.42
N PHE A 268 -31.05 -7.69 -57.73
CA PHE A 268 -31.53 -6.44 -58.31
C PHE A 268 -30.65 -5.23 -57.97
N VAL A 269 -29.48 -5.44 -57.34
CA VAL A 269 -28.58 -4.35 -56.91
C VAL A 269 -27.23 -4.47 -57.62
N ASP A 270 -26.95 -3.51 -58.50
CA ASP A 270 -25.63 -3.34 -59.11
C ASP A 270 -24.77 -2.37 -58.28
N ILE A 271 -23.57 -2.82 -57.91
CA ILE A 271 -22.66 -1.99 -57.12
C ILE A 271 -21.94 -0.98 -58.02
N ASN A 272 -22.12 0.31 -57.72
CA ASN A 272 -21.37 1.37 -58.38
C ASN A 272 -19.86 1.19 -58.14
N ARG A 273 -19.07 1.22 -59.23
CA ARG A 273 -17.60 1.07 -59.21
C ARG A 273 -16.92 1.99 -58.20
N TYR A 274 -17.25 3.28 -58.18
CA TYR A 274 -16.61 4.23 -57.26
C TYR A 274 -16.94 3.91 -55.80
N TRP A 275 -18.17 3.50 -55.52
CA TRP A 275 -18.56 3.06 -54.18
C TRP A 275 -17.84 1.78 -53.75
N GLY A 276 -17.73 0.79 -54.64
CA GLY A 276 -16.98 -0.44 -54.38
C GLY A 276 -15.51 -0.15 -54.05
N ILE A 277 -14.85 0.68 -54.85
CA ILE A 277 -13.46 1.12 -54.59
C ILE A 277 -13.35 1.88 -53.26
N ILE A 278 -14.24 2.85 -52.99
CA ILE A 278 -14.26 3.61 -51.72
C ILE A 278 -14.41 2.66 -50.52
N SER A 279 -15.36 1.73 -50.58
CA SER A 279 -15.59 0.77 -49.50
C SER A 279 -14.35 -0.09 -49.24
N LYS A 280 -13.62 -0.48 -50.30
CA LYS A 280 -12.35 -1.22 -50.19
C LYS A 280 -11.23 -0.35 -49.62
N CYS A 281 -11.10 0.90 -50.06
CA CYS A 281 -10.15 1.87 -49.52
C CYS A 281 -10.35 2.15 -48.02
N LEU A 282 -11.61 2.14 -47.54
CA LEU A 282 -11.92 2.25 -46.11
C LEU A 282 -11.38 1.05 -45.33
N THR A 283 -11.42 -0.17 -45.88
CA THR A 283 -10.81 -1.35 -45.23
C THR A 283 -9.29 -1.21 -45.09
N TYR A 284 -8.61 -0.66 -46.10
CA TYR A 284 -7.17 -0.39 -46.05
C TYR A 284 -6.79 0.72 -45.06
N SER A 285 -7.67 1.72 -44.91
CA SER A 285 -7.47 2.81 -43.94
C SER A 285 -7.35 2.29 -42.51
N LYS A 286 -7.90 1.10 -42.23
CA LYS A 286 -7.74 0.43 -40.94
C LYS A 286 -6.29 0.09 -40.62
N ALA A 287 -5.55 -0.47 -41.59
CA ALA A 287 -4.15 -0.83 -41.42
C ALA A 287 -3.26 0.38 -41.07
N ALA A 288 -3.62 1.56 -41.59
CA ALA A 288 -2.97 2.83 -41.27
C ALA A 288 -3.32 3.38 -39.88
N SER A 289 -4.56 3.19 -39.41
CA SER A 289 -5.03 3.78 -38.14
C SER A 289 -4.65 2.95 -36.90
N ASP A 290 -4.49 1.64 -37.04
CA ASP A 290 -4.25 0.72 -35.91
C ASP A 290 -3.00 0.98 -35.07
N PRO A 291 -1.83 1.27 -35.65
CA PRO A 291 -0.63 1.61 -34.89
C PRO A 291 -0.83 2.80 -33.95
N PHE A 292 -1.60 3.80 -34.37
CA PHE A 292 -1.89 4.98 -33.57
C PHE A 292 -2.88 4.67 -32.46
N ALA A 293 -3.88 3.84 -32.72
CA ALA A 293 -4.88 3.46 -31.72
C ALA A 293 -4.27 2.66 -30.55
N TYR A 294 -3.32 1.75 -30.83
CA TYR A 294 -2.85 0.78 -29.84
C TYR A 294 -1.43 0.98 -29.33
N SER A 295 -0.51 1.47 -30.15
CA SER A 295 0.92 1.40 -29.88
C SER A 295 1.54 2.80 -29.80
N LEU A 296 1.60 3.52 -30.92
CA LEU A 296 2.41 4.74 -31.08
C LEU A 296 1.95 5.92 -30.22
N LEU A 297 0.68 5.97 -29.82
CA LEU A 297 0.17 6.99 -28.90
C LEU A 297 0.37 6.65 -27.41
N ARG A 298 0.90 5.46 -27.08
CA ARG A 298 1.24 5.07 -25.69
C ARG A 298 2.61 5.60 -25.27
N GLN A 299 2.73 5.97 -23.99
CA GLN A 299 3.98 6.51 -23.42
C GLN A 299 5.17 5.55 -23.58
N GLN A 300 4.95 4.24 -23.42
CA GLN A 300 6.01 3.22 -23.54
C GLN A 300 6.65 3.21 -24.93
N TYR A 301 5.86 3.23 -26.00
CA TYR A 301 6.37 3.30 -27.37
C TYR A 301 7.04 4.65 -27.66
N LYS A 302 6.49 5.76 -27.14
CA LYS A 302 7.12 7.09 -27.27
C LYS A 302 8.52 7.15 -26.66
N LYS A 303 8.73 6.58 -25.47
CA LYS A 303 10.05 6.51 -24.81
C LYS A 303 11.09 5.78 -25.69
N VAL A 304 10.70 4.67 -26.30
CA VAL A 304 11.58 3.89 -27.18
C VAL A 304 11.92 4.66 -28.46
N ILE A 305 10.94 5.33 -29.07
CA ILE A 305 11.16 6.15 -30.28
C ILE A 305 12.16 7.27 -30.00
N VAL A 306 12.01 7.99 -28.89
CA VAL A 306 12.94 9.05 -28.47
C VAL A 306 14.35 8.48 -28.24
N THR A 307 14.45 7.30 -27.63
CA THR A 307 15.74 6.64 -27.38
C THR A 307 16.45 6.23 -28.67
N VAL A 308 15.71 5.69 -29.64
CA VAL A 308 16.27 5.32 -30.96
C VAL A 308 16.65 6.57 -31.77
N ALA A 309 15.85 7.64 -31.70
CA ALA A 309 16.16 8.91 -32.38
C ALA A 309 17.43 9.58 -31.81
N ASN A 310 17.62 9.56 -30.49
CA ASN A 310 18.78 10.16 -29.84
C ASN A 310 20.09 9.43 -30.18
N ARG A 311 20.05 8.12 -30.49
CA ARG A 311 21.23 7.36 -30.95
C ARG A 311 21.71 7.76 -32.35
N LEU A 312 20.88 8.43 -33.14
CA LEU A 312 21.20 8.83 -34.52
C LEU A 312 21.78 10.25 -34.62
N LEU A 313 21.77 11.05 -33.54
CA LEU A 313 22.27 12.43 -33.49
C LEU A 313 23.55 12.50 -32.64
N LYS A 314 24.71 12.88 -33.21
CA LYS A 314 26.00 12.96 -32.49
C LYS A 314 26.02 14.15 -31.50
N PRO A 315 26.51 13.99 -30.25
CA PRO A 315 26.49 15.03 -29.23
C PRO A 315 27.57 16.13 -29.42
N LYS A 316 27.34 17.32 -28.85
CA LYS A 316 28.22 18.51 -28.86
C LYS A 316 28.50 18.98 -27.42
N CYS A 317 29.67 19.58 -27.16
CA CYS A 317 29.92 20.27 -25.89
C CYS A 317 29.01 21.49 -25.75
N THR A 318 28.53 21.76 -24.54
CA THR A 318 27.68 22.89 -24.13
C THR A 318 28.21 23.51 -22.85
N GLU A 319 27.91 24.77 -22.57
CA GLU A 319 28.34 25.42 -21.33
C GLU A 319 27.66 24.83 -20.09
N ILE A 320 28.38 24.84 -18.95
CA ILE A 320 27.82 24.45 -17.65
C ILE A 320 26.87 25.54 -17.19
N MET A 321 25.59 25.18 -17.10
CA MET A 321 24.55 26.08 -16.58
C MET A 321 23.87 25.54 -15.31
N LEU A 322 24.46 24.53 -14.67
CA LEU A 322 24.00 23.99 -13.40
C LEU A 322 24.50 24.90 -12.27
N THR A 323 23.58 25.52 -11.53
CA THR A 323 23.90 26.54 -10.51
C THR A 323 24.92 26.03 -9.48
N TYR A 324 24.74 24.81 -8.99
CA TYR A 324 25.61 24.20 -7.97
C TYR A 324 26.99 23.75 -8.47
N CYS A 325 27.17 23.59 -9.79
CA CYS A 325 28.43 23.15 -10.41
C CYS A 325 29.11 24.28 -11.20
N LYS A 326 28.76 25.53 -10.91
CA LYS A 326 29.29 26.69 -11.63
C LYS A 326 30.75 26.99 -11.29
N ASP A 327 31.19 26.59 -10.10
CA ASP A 327 32.52 26.90 -9.56
C ASP A 327 33.59 25.85 -9.94
N MET A 328 33.30 25.00 -10.92
CA MET A 328 34.26 24.04 -11.46
C MET A 328 35.39 24.76 -12.22
N PRO A 329 36.62 24.20 -12.27
CA PRO A 329 37.77 24.82 -12.95
C PRO A 329 37.65 24.83 -14.51
N TYR A 330 36.53 24.38 -15.06
CA TYR A 330 36.24 24.34 -16.49
C TYR A 330 34.79 24.77 -16.78
N SER A 331 34.53 25.26 -18.00
CA SER A 331 33.25 25.91 -18.35
C SER A 331 32.34 25.09 -19.27
N THR A 332 32.80 23.96 -19.81
CA THR A 332 32.05 23.17 -20.80
C THR A 332 31.85 21.71 -20.39
N THR A 333 30.65 21.19 -20.69
CA THR A 333 30.17 19.84 -20.40
C THR A 333 29.47 19.22 -21.61
N MET A 334 29.09 17.94 -21.56
CA MET A 334 28.40 17.25 -22.64
C MET A 334 27.26 16.38 -22.11
N TYR A 335 26.20 16.25 -22.92
CA TYR A 335 25.16 15.26 -22.69
C TYR A 335 25.13 14.22 -23.84
N PRO A 336 24.94 12.92 -23.54
CA PRO A 336 24.76 12.37 -22.20
C PRO A 336 26.03 12.48 -21.33
N ASN A 337 25.87 12.76 -20.04
CA ASN A 337 27.00 12.85 -19.09
C ASN A 337 27.45 11.44 -18.62
N LEU A 338 28.36 11.34 -17.65
CA LEU A 338 28.88 10.05 -17.16
C LEU A 338 27.80 9.17 -16.48
N LEU A 339 26.64 9.75 -16.14
CA LEU A 339 25.47 9.07 -15.59
C LEU A 339 24.38 8.82 -16.65
N ASP A 340 24.69 8.95 -17.94
CA ASP A 340 23.76 8.76 -19.07
C ASP A 340 22.56 9.72 -19.12
N GLN A 341 22.57 10.80 -18.34
CA GLN A 341 21.52 11.83 -18.34
C GLN A 341 21.62 12.64 -19.63
N LYS A 342 20.52 12.82 -20.38
CA LYS A 342 20.58 13.25 -21.79
C LYS A 342 20.44 14.75 -21.99
N SER A 343 20.11 15.48 -20.93
CA SER A 343 19.94 16.94 -20.99
C SER A 343 20.17 17.57 -19.62
N ARG A 344 20.42 18.89 -19.63
CA ARG A 344 20.49 19.70 -18.41
C ARG A 344 19.26 19.53 -17.51
N ALA A 345 18.06 19.59 -18.07
CA ALA A 345 16.83 19.49 -17.29
C ALA A 345 16.68 18.11 -16.62
N GLU A 346 17.19 17.05 -17.26
CA GLU A 346 17.22 15.69 -16.70
C GLU A 346 18.28 15.57 -15.60
N ALA A 347 19.43 16.24 -15.75
CA ALA A 347 20.45 16.32 -14.70
C ALA A 347 19.98 17.14 -13.48
N GLU A 348 19.33 18.29 -13.68
CA GLU A 348 18.79 19.12 -12.59
C GLU A 348 17.69 18.43 -11.78
N GLN A 349 16.93 17.54 -12.43
CA GLN A 349 15.86 16.75 -11.80
C GLN A 349 16.35 15.40 -11.27
N SER A 350 17.64 15.10 -11.44
CA SER A 350 18.19 13.80 -11.07
C SER A 350 18.39 13.71 -9.55
N MET A 351 18.24 12.50 -9.02
CA MET A 351 18.46 12.25 -7.59
C MET A 351 19.91 12.53 -7.19
N GLU A 352 20.87 12.33 -8.10
CA GLU A 352 22.30 12.58 -7.85
C GLU A 352 22.60 14.07 -7.70
N TYR A 353 21.98 14.93 -8.54
CA TYR A 353 22.13 16.38 -8.43
C TYR A 353 21.45 16.94 -7.17
N LEU A 354 20.26 16.43 -6.84
CA LEU A 354 19.56 16.79 -5.62
C LEU A 354 20.31 16.33 -4.37
N LEU A 355 20.84 15.11 -4.36
CA LEU A 355 21.67 14.59 -3.26
C LEU A 355 22.92 15.45 -3.09
N LEU A 356 23.62 15.76 -4.19
CA LEU A 356 24.82 16.60 -4.14
C LEU A 356 24.53 18.00 -3.54
N ASN A 357 23.37 18.60 -3.86
CA ASN A 357 22.96 19.89 -3.28
C ASN A 357 22.68 19.81 -1.76
N VAL A 358 22.23 18.66 -1.26
CA VAL A 358 21.78 18.46 0.12
C VAL A 358 22.92 17.96 1.02
N VAL A 359 23.86 17.18 0.48
CA VAL A 359 24.98 16.56 1.22
C VAL A 359 25.83 17.59 1.98
N HIS A 360 26.06 18.78 1.42
CA HIS A 360 26.76 19.87 2.12
C HIS A 360 26.08 20.25 3.45
N SER A 361 24.75 20.28 3.48
CA SER A 361 23.98 20.59 4.70
C SER A 361 23.94 19.42 5.68
N VAL A 362 23.90 18.19 5.18
CA VAL A 362 23.81 16.97 6.00
C VAL A 362 25.13 16.68 6.72
N LEU A 363 26.26 16.96 6.08
CA LEU A 363 27.58 16.82 6.70
C LEU A 363 27.96 17.99 7.62
N ASN A 364 27.03 18.94 7.88
CA ASN A 364 27.30 20.18 8.63
C ASN A 364 28.54 20.95 8.11
N GLY A 365 28.75 20.94 6.79
CA GLY A 365 29.92 21.55 6.15
C GLY A 365 31.23 20.74 6.23
N GLN A 366 31.28 19.61 6.95
CA GLN A 366 32.42 18.68 6.89
C GLN A 366 32.55 18.14 5.45
N CYS A 367 33.77 18.07 4.93
CA CYS A 367 34.07 17.62 3.55
C CYS A 367 33.60 18.53 2.40
N SER A 368 33.19 19.76 2.72
CA SER A 368 33.03 20.83 1.74
C SER A 368 34.34 21.61 1.60
N PRO A 369 34.82 21.91 0.39
CA PRO A 369 34.16 21.76 -0.93
C PRO A 369 34.50 20.47 -1.72
N ASP A 370 35.26 19.54 -1.14
CA ASP A 370 35.79 18.36 -1.84
C ASP A 370 34.72 17.46 -2.49
N ILE A 371 33.64 17.14 -1.75
CA ILE A 371 32.53 16.30 -2.27
C ILE A 371 31.74 17.00 -3.37
N GLN A 372 31.57 18.33 -3.27
CA GLN A 372 30.87 19.12 -4.28
C GLN A 372 31.61 19.05 -5.62
N MET A 373 32.93 19.29 -5.61
CA MET A 373 33.74 19.24 -6.84
C MET A 373 33.82 17.83 -7.41
N LEU A 374 33.93 16.81 -6.54
CA LEU A 374 33.94 15.42 -6.96
C LEU A 374 32.62 15.01 -7.63
N GLY A 375 31.47 15.36 -7.05
CA GLY A 375 30.15 15.06 -7.64
C GLY A 375 29.86 15.84 -8.92
N CYS A 376 30.25 17.11 -8.98
CA CYS A 376 30.10 17.94 -10.18
C CYS A 376 30.98 17.45 -11.34
N SER A 377 32.13 16.82 -11.06
CA SER A 377 32.97 16.17 -12.08
C SER A 377 32.28 14.98 -12.78
N ILE A 378 31.28 14.37 -12.15
CA ILE A 378 30.50 13.25 -12.71
C ILE A 378 29.22 13.74 -13.40
N ILE A 379 28.50 14.67 -12.77
CA ILE A 379 27.23 15.21 -13.29
C ILE A 379 27.46 16.19 -14.45
N ALA A 380 28.52 16.99 -14.38
CA ALA A 380 28.92 17.93 -15.42
C ALA A 380 30.39 17.71 -15.79
N PRO A 381 30.73 16.59 -16.44
CA PRO A 381 32.11 16.23 -16.71
C PRO A 381 32.74 17.15 -17.75
N ARG A 382 34.05 17.38 -17.65
CA ARG A 382 34.79 18.24 -18.57
C ARG A 382 34.66 17.75 -20.01
N CYS A 383 34.25 18.62 -20.92
CA CYS A 383 34.16 18.32 -22.35
C CYS A 383 35.29 19.01 -23.12
N GLU A 384 36.11 18.25 -23.85
CA GLU A 384 37.15 18.80 -24.70
C GLU A 384 37.17 18.06 -26.04
N ASN A 385 37.27 18.79 -27.16
CA ASN A 385 37.27 18.20 -28.50
C ASN A 385 36.09 17.23 -28.80
N ARG A 386 34.90 17.53 -28.26
CA ARG A 386 33.68 16.68 -28.35
C ARG A 386 33.86 15.29 -27.73
N LYS A 387 34.73 15.16 -26.74
CA LYS A 387 34.89 13.98 -25.88
C LYS A 387 34.77 14.38 -24.42
N ILE A 388 34.24 13.48 -23.61
CA ILE A 388 34.22 13.62 -22.16
C ILE A 388 35.58 13.19 -21.63
N LEU A 389 36.21 14.05 -20.82
CA LEU A 389 37.40 13.73 -20.04
C LEU A 389 36.95 13.21 -18.67
N LYS A 390 37.55 12.13 -18.17
CA LYS A 390 37.19 11.53 -16.87
C LYS A 390 38.09 12.04 -15.74
N PRO A 391 37.56 12.19 -14.51
CA PRO A 391 38.35 12.59 -13.36
C PRO A 391 39.29 11.47 -12.85
N CYS A 392 40.35 11.86 -12.12
CA CYS A 392 41.37 10.95 -11.61
C CYS A 392 40.88 10.09 -10.44
N ARG A 393 41.18 8.79 -10.50
CA ARG A 393 40.83 7.82 -9.43
C ARG A 393 41.58 8.12 -8.12
N SER A 394 42.84 8.52 -8.21
CA SER A 394 43.66 8.92 -7.06
C SER A 394 43.02 10.04 -6.24
N THR A 395 42.41 11.04 -6.91
CA THR A 395 41.65 12.10 -6.23
C THR A 395 40.42 11.54 -5.50
N CYS A 396 39.64 10.70 -6.16
CA CYS A 396 38.43 10.10 -5.58
C CYS A 396 38.76 9.26 -4.34
N GLU A 397 39.77 8.41 -4.39
CA GLU A 397 40.18 7.57 -3.26
C GLU A 397 40.68 8.39 -2.07
N SER A 398 41.38 9.50 -2.35
CA SER A 398 41.84 10.43 -1.32
C SER A 398 40.67 11.10 -0.58
N VAL A 399 39.68 11.61 -1.34
CA VAL A 399 38.46 12.24 -0.76
C VAL A 399 37.62 11.19 -0.04
N HIS A 400 37.46 9.98 -0.61
CA HIS A 400 36.79 8.87 0.05
C HIS A 400 37.42 8.60 1.41
N LYS A 401 38.74 8.40 1.47
CA LYS A 401 39.43 8.12 2.74
C LYS A 401 39.29 9.24 3.77
N ALA A 402 39.28 10.51 3.34
CA ALA A 402 39.13 11.65 4.22
C ALA A 402 37.69 11.83 4.75
N CYS A 403 36.70 11.49 3.93
CA CYS A 403 35.30 11.82 4.18
C CYS A 403 34.41 10.64 4.58
N ASP A 404 34.82 9.41 4.32
CA ASP A 404 34.12 8.20 4.72
C ASP A 404 33.77 8.17 6.22
N PRO A 405 34.65 8.59 7.16
CA PRO A 405 34.28 8.67 8.58
C PRO A 405 33.15 9.67 8.88
N ALA A 406 33.01 10.73 8.06
CA ALA A 406 31.92 11.68 8.20
C ALA A 406 30.59 11.09 7.69
N PHE A 407 30.63 10.30 6.61
CA PHE A 407 29.50 9.53 6.09
C PHE A 407 29.07 8.39 7.03
N GLU A 408 30.02 7.65 7.62
CA GLU A 408 29.74 6.62 8.62
C GLU A 408 29.07 7.20 9.87
N ARG A 409 29.50 8.38 10.32
CA ARG A 409 28.92 9.05 11.51
C ARG A 409 27.45 9.42 11.32
N ILE A 410 27.04 9.74 10.10
CA ILE A 410 25.65 10.06 9.74
C ILE A 410 24.86 8.83 9.25
N GLY A 411 25.46 7.63 9.28
CA GLY A 411 24.81 6.40 8.83
C GLY A 411 24.49 6.35 7.33
N MET A 412 25.13 7.21 6.51
CA MET A 412 24.90 7.28 5.08
C MET A 412 26.01 6.50 4.36
N ALA A 413 25.64 5.58 3.48
CA ALA A 413 26.62 4.88 2.63
C ALA A 413 27.25 5.84 1.62
N TRP A 414 28.52 5.61 1.26
CA TRP A 414 29.20 6.39 0.24
C TRP A 414 28.37 6.43 -1.07
N PRO A 415 28.08 7.62 -1.64
CA PRO A 415 27.19 7.74 -2.78
C PRO A 415 27.67 6.91 -3.97
N TYR A 416 26.77 6.10 -4.53
CA TYR A 416 27.12 5.15 -5.60
C TYR A 416 27.67 5.83 -6.87
N TYR A 417 27.32 7.09 -7.12
CA TYR A 417 27.82 7.87 -8.27
C TYR A 417 29.21 8.47 -8.03
N LEU A 418 29.75 8.34 -6.80
CA LEU A 418 31.12 8.66 -6.41
C LEU A 418 31.98 7.40 -6.24
N ASP A 419 31.53 6.27 -6.78
CA ASP A 419 32.32 5.03 -6.81
C ASP A 419 33.57 5.21 -7.69
N CYS A 420 34.74 5.19 -7.03
CA CYS A 420 36.04 5.43 -7.64
C CYS A 420 36.40 4.39 -8.72
N ASP A 421 35.84 3.17 -8.66
CA ASP A 421 36.10 2.13 -9.66
C ASP A 421 35.26 2.30 -10.94
N ARG A 422 34.11 2.96 -10.83
CA ARG A 422 33.11 3.03 -11.90
C ARG A 422 33.27 4.26 -12.79
N PHE A 423 33.56 5.42 -12.21
CA PHE A 423 33.49 6.70 -12.92
C PHE A 423 34.84 7.42 -13.08
N PHE A 424 35.88 6.96 -12.38
CA PHE A 424 37.21 7.55 -12.36
C PHE A 424 38.25 6.63 -13.02
N VAL A 425 39.29 7.21 -13.62
CA VAL A 425 40.34 6.47 -14.35
C VAL A 425 41.73 6.79 -13.82
N SER A 426 42.71 5.94 -14.14
CA SER A 426 44.11 6.13 -13.74
C SER A 426 44.76 7.27 -14.52
N GLU A 427 45.86 7.81 -13.98
CA GLU A 427 46.65 8.86 -14.63
C GLU A 427 47.22 8.41 -15.98
N GLU A 428 47.50 7.11 -16.13
CA GLU A 428 47.97 6.49 -17.37
C GLU A 428 46.94 6.54 -18.51
N GLU A 429 45.63 6.58 -18.19
CA GLU A 429 44.53 6.69 -19.16
C GLU A 429 44.18 8.14 -19.55
N GLY A 430 44.86 9.13 -18.95
CA GLY A 430 44.62 10.55 -19.16
C GLY A 430 43.39 11.05 -18.39
N CYS A 431 43.60 11.43 -17.13
CA CYS A 431 42.57 11.97 -16.24
C CYS A 431 42.87 13.43 -15.85
N TYR A 432 41.92 14.10 -15.19
CA TYR A 432 42.14 15.42 -14.58
C TYR A 432 41.80 15.41 -13.09
N ASP A 433 42.48 16.22 -12.30
CA ASP A 433 42.18 16.39 -10.88
C ASP A 433 41.08 17.45 -10.70
N PRO A 434 39.88 17.11 -10.22
CA PRO A 434 38.83 18.10 -9.96
C PRO A 434 39.16 19.06 -8.81
N LEU A 435 40.19 18.81 -8.00
CA LEU A 435 40.58 19.61 -6.82
C LEU A 435 41.83 20.48 -7.02
N GLU A 436 42.34 20.61 -8.25
CA GLU A 436 43.65 21.23 -8.61
C GLU A 436 43.80 22.74 -8.24
N GLY A 437 42.86 23.33 -7.49
CA GLY A 437 42.94 24.71 -6.98
C GLY A 437 42.59 24.91 -5.50
N LEU A 438 42.25 23.84 -4.75
CA LEU A 438 41.87 23.92 -3.33
C LEU A 438 43.01 23.59 -2.35
N ARG A 439 44.03 22.86 -2.82
CA ARG A 439 45.09 22.32 -1.96
C ARG A 439 46.25 23.30 -1.69
N GLU A 440 46.26 24.49 -2.29
CA GLU A 440 47.36 25.47 -2.12
C GLU A 440 47.24 26.33 -0.84
N GLU A 441 46.14 26.29 -0.08
CA GLU A 441 45.91 27.24 1.03
C GLU A 441 46.12 26.73 2.47
N LEU A 442 46.37 25.43 2.76
CA LEU A 442 46.42 24.96 4.16
C LEU A 442 47.43 23.82 4.45
N GLU A 443 48.59 24.19 5.02
CA GLU A 443 49.43 23.40 5.94
C GLU A 443 50.19 24.38 6.87
N PRO A 444 50.68 24.00 8.08
CA PRO A 444 50.02 23.31 9.19
C PRO A 444 50.38 23.96 10.57
N GLU A 445 49.59 23.75 11.64
CA GLU A 445 50.15 23.66 13.00
C GLU A 445 49.25 22.89 13.97
N MET A 446 49.92 22.15 14.84
CA MET A 446 49.46 21.12 15.75
C MET A 446 49.20 21.74 17.12
N ASP A 447 48.06 21.47 17.75
CA ASP A 447 48.02 21.36 19.21
C ASP A 447 46.80 20.61 19.75
N THR A 448 47.09 19.84 20.78
CA THR A 448 46.23 18.94 21.56
C THR A 448 45.11 19.67 22.29
N ILE A 449 43.85 19.26 22.08
CA ILE A 449 42.75 19.49 23.03
C ILE A 449 41.93 18.21 23.16
N SER A 450 41.92 17.67 24.37
CA SER A 450 41.02 16.61 24.85
C SER A 450 39.56 17.06 24.73
N ILE A 451 38.75 16.32 23.98
CA ILE A 451 37.30 16.56 23.90
C ILE A 451 36.61 15.66 24.92
N GLU A 452 36.01 16.29 25.92
CA GLU A 452 35.04 15.70 26.83
C GLU A 452 33.87 15.09 26.03
N GLU A 453 33.52 13.84 26.33
CA GLU A 453 32.30 13.19 25.83
C GLU A 453 31.08 13.98 26.29
N SER A 454 30.38 14.60 25.34
CA SER A 454 29.03 15.13 25.54
C SER A 454 27.99 14.02 25.32
N PRO A 455 26.82 14.06 25.97
CA PRO A 455 25.93 12.91 26.02
C PRO A 455 25.33 12.61 24.64
N SER A 456 25.41 11.34 24.29
CA SER A 456 24.88 10.65 23.11
C SER A 456 23.52 11.16 22.62
N VAL A 457 23.49 11.76 21.43
CA VAL A 457 22.25 11.89 20.65
C VAL A 457 21.92 10.51 20.08
N ILE A 458 20.84 9.90 20.57
CA ILE A 458 20.35 8.62 20.07
C ILE A 458 19.75 8.86 18.67
N PRO A 459 20.27 8.25 17.59
CA PRO A 459 19.80 8.50 16.22
C PRO A 459 18.37 7.97 16.03
N LEU A 460 17.45 8.78 15.48
CA LEU A 460 16.07 8.37 15.13
C LEU A 460 16.00 7.79 13.70
N MET A 461 15.88 6.46 13.57
CA MET A 461 15.79 5.73 12.29
C MET A 461 14.91 4.48 12.41
N TYR A 462 14.50 3.88 11.28
CA TYR A 462 13.70 2.65 11.32
C TYR A 462 14.54 1.41 11.62
N HIS A 463 14.13 0.63 12.62
CA HIS A 463 14.85 -0.56 13.04
C HIS A 463 14.18 -1.85 12.55
N SER A 464 14.94 -2.64 11.78
CA SER A 464 14.59 -4.03 11.51
C SER A 464 14.32 -4.81 12.81
N ASN A 465 13.59 -5.93 12.72
CA ASN A 465 13.33 -6.76 13.90
C ASN A 465 14.61 -7.11 14.65
N THR A 466 15.66 -7.57 13.95
CA THR A 466 16.95 -7.90 14.56
C THR A 466 17.58 -6.71 15.29
N GLN A 467 17.56 -5.51 14.69
CA GLN A 467 18.08 -4.31 15.33
C GLN A 467 17.28 -3.95 16.59
N MET A 468 15.94 -3.97 16.52
CA MET A 468 15.08 -3.74 17.69
C MET A 468 15.41 -4.72 18.82
N PHE A 469 15.52 -6.03 18.55
CA PHE A 469 15.90 -7.01 19.58
C PHE A 469 17.24 -6.68 20.23
N ASN A 470 18.25 -6.36 19.43
CA ASN A 470 19.59 -6.04 19.92
C ASN A 470 19.59 -4.77 20.77
N ILE A 471 18.86 -3.73 20.35
CA ILE A 471 18.76 -2.46 21.08
C ILE A 471 18.08 -2.67 22.42
N LEU A 472 16.92 -3.35 22.46
CA LEU A 472 16.20 -3.58 23.71
C LEU A 472 17.01 -4.42 24.70
N ASN A 473 17.69 -5.46 24.23
CA ASN A 473 18.56 -6.27 25.09
C ASN A 473 19.75 -5.45 25.59
N LYS A 474 20.40 -4.66 24.73
CA LYS A 474 21.50 -3.77 25.12
C LYS A 474 21.05 -2.74 26.17
N THR A 475 19.90 -2.10 25.97
CA THR A 475 19.33 -1.16 26.95
C THR A 475 19.04 -1.83 28.29
N ALA A 476 18.51 -3.06 28.27
CA ALA A 476 18.30 -3.82 29.50
C ALA A 476 19.61 -4.23 30.18
N GLU A 477 20.67 -4.53 29.42
CA GLU A 477 22.00 -4.82 29.97
C GLU A 477 22.64 -3.58 30.62
N GLU A 478 22.59 -2.43 29.95
CA GLU A 478 23.07 -1.13 30.46
C GLU A 478 22.38 -0.73 31.77
N CYS A 479 21.06 -0.96 31.86
CA CYS A 479 20.24 -0.65 33.02
C CYS A 479 19.78 -1.90 33.79
N SER A 480 20.60 -2.95 33.87
CA SER A 480 20.23 -4.27 34.42
C SER A 480 19.71 -4.27 35.87
N HIS A 481 19.98 -3.22 36.65
CA HIS A 481 19.47 -3.05 38.02
C HIS A 481 18.01 -2.57 38.05
N ILE A 482 17.50 -1.99 36.97
CA ILE A 482 16.13 -1.49 36.85
C ILE A 482 15.37 -2.02 35.63
N ALA A 483 16.05 -2.72 34.71
CA ALA A 483 15.48 -3.11 33.43
C ALA A 483 15.70 -4.58 33.11
N ARG A 484 14.74 -5.19 32.41
CA ARG A 484 14.84 -6.59 31.92
C ARG A 484 14.00 -6.78 30.66
N THR A 485 14.49 -7.60 29.73
CA THR A 485 13.69 -8.06 28.58
C THR A 485 13.10 -9.45 28.81
N TYR A 486 11.91 -9.69 28.24
CA TYR A 486 11.28 -11.02 28.18
C TYR A 486 10.35 -11.15 26.97
N SER A 487 10.17 -12.37 26.48
CA SER A 487 9.24 -12.67 25.38
C SER A 487 7.87 -13.11 25.93
N ILE A 488 6.79 -12.57 25.38
CA ILE A 488 5.41 -12.97 25.75
C ILE A 488 4.85 -14.08 24.84
N GLY A 489 5.55 -14.40 23.76
CA GLY A 489 5.13 -15.37 22.76
C GLY A 489 5.85 -15.15 21.43
N GLN A 490 5.40 -15.84 20.41
CA GLN A 490 6.00 -15.77 19.07
C GLN A 490 4.95 -15.45 18.03
N SER A 491 5.35 -14.69 17.01
CA SER A 491 4.56 -14.41 15.82
C SER A 491 4.33 -15.65 14.95
N VAL A 492 3.51 -15.52 13.91
CA VAL A 492 3.31 -16.56 12.90
C VAL A 492 4.63 -17.03 12.28
N LYS A 493 5.55 -16.10 11.96
CA LYS A 493 6.89 -16.40 11.43
C LYS A 493 7.94 -16.65 12.52
N LYS A 494 7.52 -16.97 13.75
CA LYS A 494 8.41 -17.35 14.87
C LYS A 494 9.35 -16.24 15.34
N LYS A 495 8.96 -14.97 15.19
CA LYS A 495 9.65 -13.84 15.81
C LYS A 495 9.13 -13.66 17.23
N ASP A 496 10.01 -13.42 18.19
CA ASP A 496 9.60 -13.19 19.58
C ASP A 496 8.85 -11.85 19.71
N LEU A 497 7.78 -11.82 20.50
CA LEU A 497 7.13 -10.58 20.91
C LEU A 497 7.86 -10.09 22.17
N LEU A 498 8.91 -9.29 21.96
CA LEU A 498 9.81 -8.86 23.03
C LEU A 498 9.26 -7.65 23.78
N VAL A 499 9.19 -7.78 25.09
CA VAL A 499 8.85 -6.73 26.04
C VAL A 499 10.12 -6.31 26.79
N ILE A 500 10.31 -5.01 26.99
CA ILE A 500 11.25 -4.47 27.98
C ILE A 500 10.47 -3.94 29.18
N GLU A 501 10.93 -4.31 30.36
CA GLU A 501 10.36 -3.93 31.66
C GLU A 501 11.31 -2.97 32.37
N PHE A 502 10.74 -1.95 33.04
CA PHE A 502 11.44 -1.05 33.96
C PHE A 502 10.75 -1.03 35.33
N SER A 503 11.49 -1.23 36.42
CA SER A 503 11.03 -1.13 37.82
C SER A 503 12.25 -1.07 38.75
N SER A 504 12.07 -0.67 40.01
CA SER A 504 13.08 -0.86 41.07
C SER A 504 13.46 -2.31 41.31
N ASN A 505 12.60 -3.27 40.93
CA ASN A 505 12.82 -4.70 41.17
C ASN A 505 12.35 -5.56 39.98
N PRO A 506 13.08 -5.51 38.84
CA PRO A 506 12.61 -6.11 37.59
C PRO A 506 12.37 -7.62 37.72
N GLY A 507 11.23 -8.07 37.19
CA GLY A 507 10.76 -9.45 37.19
C GLY A 507 9.86 -9.82 38.37
N LYS A 508 9.63 -8.92 39.32
CA LYS A 508 8.79 -9.19 40.50
C LYS A 508 7.80 -8.05 40.73
N HIS A 509 6.53 -8.44 40.93
CA HIS A 509 5.50 -7.51 41.38
C HIS A 509 5.70 -7.12 42.85
N GLU A 510 5.74 -5.81 43.14
CA GLU A 510 5.83 -5.27 44.50
C GLU A 510 4.47 -4.76 45.00
N LEU A 511 4.22 -4.94 46.31
CA LEU A 511 2.93 -4.61 46.92
C LEU A 511 2.62 -3.11 46.76
N LEU A 512 1.42 -2.78 46.24
CA LEU A 512 0.97 -1.40 45.95
C LEU A 512 1.76 -0.65 44.85
N GLU A 513 2.67 -1.33 44.15
CA GLU A 513 3.32 -0.83 42.93
C GLU A 513 2.40 -1.09 41.72
N PRO A 514 1.86 -0.05 41.05
CA PRO A 514 1.01 -0.25 39.89
C PRO A 514 1.81 -0.73 38.67
N GLU A 515 1.16 -1.57 37.88
CA GLU A 515 1.67 -2.13 36.62
C GLU A 515 1.08 -1.36 35.43
N VAL A 516 1.92 -0.86 34.52
CA VAL A 516 1.52 -0.11 33.32
C VAL A 516 2.10 -0.76 32.07
N LYS A 517 1.38 -0.69 30.94
CA LYS A 517 1.92 -1.17 29.67
C LYS A 517 1.67 -0.27 28.47
N TYR A 518 2.67 -0.21 27.59
CA TYR A 518 2.58 0.38 26.26
C TYR A 518 2.76 -0.66 25.17
N ILE A 519 1.91 -0.57 24.13
CA ILE A 519 1.91 -1.50 23.00
C ILE A 519 1.94 -0.70 21.70
N GLY A 520 2.95 -0.94 20.85
CA GLY A 520 3.08 -0.32 19.54
C GLY A 520 2.95 -1.33 18.41
N ASN A 521 2.75 -0.79 17.21
CA ASN A 521 2.90 -1.51 15.94
C ASN A 521 2.10 -2.83 15.90
N ILE A 522 0.84 -2.73 16.35
CA ILE A 522 -0.18 -3.78 16.19
C ILE A 522 -0.50 -3.95 14.70
N HIS A 523 -0.61 -2.84 13.98
CA HIS A 523 -0.56 -2.82 12.52
C HIS A 523 0.89 -2.59 12.08
N GLY A 524 1.43 -3.53 11.29
CA GLY A 524 2.85 -3.53 10.93
C GLY A 524 3.33 -2.28 10.18
N ASN A 525 2.45 -1.64 9.40
CA ASN A 525 2.75 -0.43 8.65
C ASN A 525 2.56 0.87 9.44
N GLU A 526 2.10 0.82 10.70
CA GLU A 526 1.99 1.97 11.60
C GLU A 526 3.30 2.09 12.41
N ALA A 527 4.37 2.43 11.71
CA ALA A 527 5.75 2.24 12.14
C ALA A 527 6.25 3.29 13.14
N MET A 528 5.73 4.52 13.13
CA MET A 528 6.14 5.55 14.09
C MET A 528 5.99 5.07 15.55
N SER A 529 4.88 4.37 15.85
CA SER A 529 4.62 3.82 17.19
C SER A 529 5.71 2.89 17.70
N ARG A 530 6.28 2.07 16.81
CA ARG A 530 7.37 1.14 17.14
C ARG A 530 8.62 1.90 17.56
N GLU A 531 9.02 2.86 16.74
CA GLU A 531 10.24 3.61 16.95
C GLU A 531 10.15 4.46 18.22
N LEU A 532 9.04 5.18 18.44
CA LEU A 532 8.85 5.98 19.67
C LEU A 532 8.97 5.15 20.95
N LEU A 533 8.51 3.90 20.95
CA LEU A 533 8.61 3.02 22.11
C LEU A 533 10.03 2.45 22.30
N ILE A 534 10.80 2.25 21.24
CA ILE A 534 12.23 1.92 21.32
C ILE A 534 12.99 3.11 21.94
N TYR A 535 12.74 4.33 21.45
CA TYR A 535 13.35 5.55 22.00
C TYR A 535 12.97 5.81 23.45
N LEU A 536 11.70 5.59 23.81
CA LEU A 536 11.26 5.72 25.20
C LEU A 536 12.03 4.77 26.12
N ALA A 537 12.25 3.52 25.70
CA ALA A 537 13.01 2.56 26.50
C ALA A 537 14.45 3.02 26.73
N GLN A 538 15.14 3.50 25.68
CA GLN A 538 16.48 4.04 25.82
C GLN A 538 16.50 5.30 26.69
N TYR A 539 15.56 6.22 26.48
CA TYR A 539 15.43 7.46 27.24
C TYR A 539 15.23 7.20 28.73
N LEU A 540 14.35 6.26 29.10
CA LEU A 540 14.12 5.88 30.49
C LEU A 540 15.40 5.36 31.16
N CYS A 541 16.17 4.52 30.47
CA CYS A 541 17.46 4.02 30.97
C CYS A 541 18.48 5.15 31.14
N THR A 542 18.73 5.93 30.08
CA THR A 542 19.74 6.99 30.10
C THR A 542 19.44 8.06 31.15
N GLU A 543 18.21 8.54 31.23
CA GLU A 543 17.83 9.58 32.18
C GLU A 543 17.85 9.08 33.63
N TYR A 544 17.53 7.80 33.87
CA TYR A 544 17.66 7.23 35.20
C TYR A 544 19.13 7.21 35.67
N LEU A 545 20.05 6.81 34.78
CA LEU A 545 21.49 6.79 35.05
C LEU A 545 22.05 8.21 35.24
N LEU A 546 21.54 9.20 34.49
CA LEU A 546 21.91 10.61 34.63
C LEU A 546 21.35 11.28 35.89
N GLY A 547 20.53 10.58 36.69
CA GLY A 547 19.98 11.12 37.93
C GLY A 547 18.74 12.00 37.76
N ASN A 548 17.99 11.86 36.65
CA ASN A 548 16.76 12.60 36.45
C ASN A 548 15.70 12.17 37.48
N THR A 549 15.37 13.07 38.41
CA THR A 549 14.48 12.78 39.55
C THR A 549 13.07 12.38 39.14
N ARG A 550 12.55 12.92 38.02
CA ARG A 550 11.23 12.55 37.47
C ARG A 550 11.22 11.10 37.03
N ILE A 551 12.22 10.70 36.23
CA ILE A 551 12.34 9.33 35.69
C ILE A 551 12.66 8.33 36.80
N GLN A 552 13.56 8.67 37.73
CA GLN A 552 13.86 7.84 38.89
C GLN A 552 12.62 7.62 39.76
N THR A 553 11.84 8.67 40.03
CA THR A 553 10.58 8.53 40.78
C THR A 553 9.59 7.67 40.03
N LEU A 554 9.45 7.85 38.71
CA LEU A 554 8.53 7.07 37.88
C LEU A 554 8.88 5.57 37.93
N ILE A 555 10.14 5.20 37.69
CA ILE A 555 10.60 3.80 37.68
C ILE A 555 10.61 3.17 39.08
N ASN A 556 10.96 3.92 40.13
CA ASN A 556 10.98 3.39 41.50
C ASN A 556 9.59 3.25 42.12
N THR A 557 8.54 3.77 41.47
CA THR A 557 7.16 3.70 41.99
C THR A 557 6.21 2.99 41.06
N THR A 558 6.66 2.60 39.87
CA THR A 558 5.83 2.04 38.80
C THR A 558 6.58 0.96 38.08
N ARG A 559 5.89 -0.15 37.82
CA ARG A 559 6.42 -1.21 36.97
C ARG A 559 5.89 -1.05 35.56
N ILE A 560 6.79 -0.68 34.65
CA ILE A 560 6.47 -0.23 33.28
C ILE A 560 6.87 -1.32 32.31
N HIS A 561 5.95 -1.73 31.45
CA HIS A 561 6.21 -2.71 30.41
C HIS A 561 5.98 -2.13 29.02
N ILE A 562 6.97 -2.24 28.13
CA ILE A 562 6.92 -1.68 26.79
C ILE A 562 7.06 -2.81 25.78
N LEU A 563 6.05 -2.99 24.92
CA LEU A 563 6.05 -3.88 23.76
C LEU A 563 6.10 -3.04 22.48
N PRO A 564 7.28 -2.78 21.89
CA PRO A 564 7.39 -1.90 20.73
C PRO A 564 6.70 -2.44 19.46
N SER A 565 6.65 -3.76 19.29
CA SER A 565 6.01 -4.38 18.12
C SER A 565 5.23 -5.62 18.49
N MET A 566 3.90 -5.52 18.43
CA MET A 566 3.00 -6.67 18.53
C MET A 566 2.93 -7.47 17.21
N ASN A 567 3.14 -6.82 16.06
CA ASN A 567 3.11 -7.45 14.73
C ASN A 567 4.44 -7.27 13.97
N PRO A 568 5.53 -7.93 14.44
CA PRO A 568 6.84 -7.84 13.80
C PRO A 568 6.86 -8.42 12.38
N ASP A 569 5.96 -9.36 12.08
CA ASP A 569 5.85 -10.00 10.75
C ASP A 569 5.30 -9.03 9.70
N GLY A 570 4.27 -8.24 10.06
CA GLY A 570 3.69 -7.22 9.19
C GLY A 570 4.61 -6.03 8.98
N TYR A 571 5.41 -5.67 10.00
CA TYR A 571 6.41 -4.60 9.89
C TYR A 571 7.48 -4.91 8.85
N GLU A 572 8.03 -6.15 8.83
CA GLU A 572 9.00 -6.55 7.80
C GLU A 572 8.43 -6.45 6.37
N ILE A 573 7.14 -6.74 6.19
CA ILE A 573 6.46 -6.61 4.89
C ILE A 573 6.39 -5.13 4.50
N ALA A 574 5.89 -4.28 5.40
CA ALA A 574 5.78 -2.83 5.15
C ALA A 574 7.15 -2.19 4.85
N LEU A 575 8.19 -2.55 5.62
CA LEU A 575 9.55 -2.08 5.40
C LEU A 575 10.13 -2.54 4.05
N SER A 576 9.78 -3.76 3.59
CA SER A 576 10.24 -4.28 2.30
C SER A 576 9.55 -3.62 1.09
N GLU A 577 8.31 -3.16 1.26
CA GLU A 577 7.54 -2.47 0.21
C GLU A 577 8.07 -1.04 -0.06
N LEU A 578 8.71 -0.39 0.91
CA LEU A 578 9.41 0.90 0.75
C LEU A 578 10.65 0.84 -0.16
N HIS A 579 11.24 -0.35 -0.35
CA HIS A 579 12.41 -0.56 -1.23
C HIS A 579 12.05 -1.15 -2.60
N SER A 580 10.77 -1.36 -2.89
CA SER A 580 10.29 -1.79 -4.21
C SER A 580 9.38 -0.73 -4.80
N ASP A 581 9.90 0.01 -5.78
CA ASP A 581 9.11 0.91 -6.63
C ASP A 581 8.21 0.05 -7.54
N SER A 582 7.09 -0.41 -6.97
CA SER A 582 5.97 -1.02 -7.68
C SER A 582 4.66 -0.72 -6.95
N ASP A 583 3.98 0.32 -7.45
CA ASP A 583 2.62 0.74 -7.15
C ASP A 583 1.67 -0.49 -7.09
N SER A 584 1.31 -0.91 -5.87
CA SER A 584 0.33 -1.97 -5.61
C SER A 584 -0.67 -1.48 -4.57
N ASP A 585 -1.87 -1.17 -5.07
CA ASP A 585 -3.03 -0.75 -4.30
C ASP A 585 -3.75 -2.02 -3.81
N TYR A 586 -3.66 -2.34 -2.52
CA TYR A 586 -4.43 -3.42 -1.89
C TYR A 586 -5.73 -2.88 -1.28
N GLU A 587 -6.84 -3.49 -1.68
CA GLU A 587 -8.19 -3.19 -1.20
C GLU A 587 -8.40 -3.56 0.28
N GLU A 588 -8.80 -2.57 1.05
CA GLU A 588 -9.43 -2.67 2.36
C GLU A 588 -10.76 -3.46 2.27
N ARG A 589 -10.82 -4.65 2.90
CA ARG A 589 -12.05 -5.43 3.07
C ARG A 589 -12.82 -4.93 4.30
N ASN A 590 -13.99 -4.35 4.07
CA ASN A 590 -15.03 -4.22 5.10
C ASN A 590 -15.65 -5.60 5.40
N LEU A 591 -15.83 -5.99 6.68
CA LEU A 591 -17.00 -6.74 7.21
C LEU A 591 -17.01 -6.92 8.76
N LYS A 592 -17.77 -6.03 9.42
CA LYS A 592 -18.74 -6.17 10.53
C LYS A 592 -18.89 -7.45 11.43
N HIS A 593 -18.87 -7.20 12.77
CA HIS A 593 -19.88 -7.48 13.86
C HIS A 593 -19.89 -8.81 14.71
N PHE A 594 -20.17 -8.94 16.05
CA PHE A 594 -20.21 -8.10 17.31
C PHE A 594 -20.02 -8.97 18.64
N ARG A 595 -19.34 -8.43 19.70
CA ARG A 595 -19.42 -8.50 21.23
C ARG A 595 -19.42 -9.82 22.10
N ASN A 596 -19.17 -9.90 23.44
CA ASN A 596 -19.21 -8.99 24.64
C ASN A 596 -18.47 -9.59 25.90
N ASP A 597 -18.51 -8.89 27.05
CA ASP A 597 -17.46 -8.76 28.10
C ASP A 597 -17.63 -9.44 29.48
N HIS A 598 -16.51 -9.62 30.21
CA HIS A 598 -16.32 -10.34 31.49
C HIS A 598 -16.93 -11.75 31.52
N ILE A 599 -17.08 -12.32 30.33
CA ILE A 599 -17.49 -13.69 30.08
C ILE A 599 -16.23 -14.56 30.23
N PRO A 600 -16.27 -15.67 30.97
CA PRO A 600 -15.20 -16.66 30.90
C PRO A 600 -15.03 -17.07 29.44
N ILE A 601 -13.86 -16.78 28.85
CA ILE A 601 -13.55 -17.15 27.46
C ILE A 601 -13.69 -18.68 27.38
N PRO A 602 -14.64 -19.23 26.60
CA PRO A 602 -14.83 -20.68 26.53
C PRO A 602 -13.53 -21.37 26.13
N GLU A 603 -13.19 -22.51 26.73
CA GLU A 603 -11.95 -23.26 26.41
C GLU A 603 -11.75 -23.45 24.89
N SER A 604 -12.85 -23.55 24.13
CA SER A 604 -12.86 -23.64 22.66
C SER A 604 -12.35 -22.43 21.87
N TYR A 605 -12.26 -21.24 22.48
CA TYR A 605 -11.73 -20.02 21.81
C TYR A 605 -10.20 -19.97 21.82
N TRP A 606 -9.57 -20.64 22.77
CA TRP A 606 -8.10 -20.73 22.90
C TRP A 606 -7.47 -21.72 21.91
N LEU A 607 -8.25 -22.66 21.39
CA LEU A 607 -7.80 -23.72 20.48
C LEU A 607 -8.03 -23.34 19.00
N GLY A 608 -7.02 -22.70 18.39
CA GLY A 608 -6.90 -22.57 16.94
C GLY A 608 -7.77 -21.52 16.26
N LYS A 609 -8.35 -20.57 17.01
CA LYS A 609 -9.26 -19.52 16.51
C LYS A 609 -8.70 -18.09 16.58
N VAL A 610 -7.57 -17.84 17.23
CA VAL A 610 -6.95 -16.51 17.32
C VAL A 610 -5.51 -16.54 16.81
N ALA A 611 -5.00 -15.41 16.31
CA ALA A 611 -3.62 -15.29 15.88
C ALA A 611 -2.66 -15.51 17.07
N PRO A 612 -1.45 -16.05 16.84
CA PRO A 612 -0.51 -16.35 17.92
C PRO A 612 -0.06 -15.09 18.69
N GLU A 613 0.02 -13.94 18.02
CA GLU A 613 0.30 -12.64 18.61
C GLU A 613 -0.82 -12.23 19.57
N THR A 614 -2.08 -12.33 19.13
CA THR A 614 -3.26 -12.05 19.96
C THR A 614 -3.32 -12.97 21.17
N TYR A 615 -3.06 -14.27 20.99
CA TYR A 615 -3.02 -15.23 22.08
C TYR A 615 -1.93 -14.88 23.12
N ALA A 616 -0.73 -14.51 22.65
CA ALA A 616 0.37 -14.09 23.51
C ALA A 616 0.01 -12.85 24.35
N VAL A 617 -0.59 -11.84 23.73
CA VAL A 617 -1.01 -10.61 24.43
C VAL A 617 -2.17 -10.88 25.39
N MET A 618 -3.17 -11.69 25.03
CA MET A 618 -4.25 -12.08 25.95
C MET A 618 -3.72 -12.81 27.19
N LYS A 619 -2.75 -13.72 27.01
CA LYS A 619 -2.08 -14.41 28.11
C LYS A 619 -1.31 -13.41 28.99
N TRP A 620 -0.59 -12.49 28.36
CA TRP A 620 0.21 -11.48 29.05
C TRP A 620 -0.66 -10.53 29.89
N ILE A 621 -1.73 -9.98 29.31
CA ILE A 621 -2.70 -9.09 29.97
C ILE A 621 -3.32 -9.73 31.22
N ARG A 622 -3.55 -11.05 31.21
CA ARG A 622 -4.09 -11.78 32.38
C ARG A 622 -3.04 -12.18 33.42
N SER A 623 -1.76 -12.16 33.05
CA SER A 623 -0.67 -12.64 33.90
C SER A 623 -0.12 -11.59 34.86
N ILE A 624 -0.32 -10.31 34.55
CA ILE A 624 0.16 -9.16 35.33
C ILE A 624 -1.04 -8.29 35.67
N PRO A 625 -1.15 -7.75 36.91
CA PRO A 625 -2.29 -6.92 37.32
C PRO A 625 -2.20 -5.50 36.74
N PHE A 626 -2.22 -5.38 35.42
CA PHE A 626 -2.16 -4.09 34.72
C PHE A 626 -3.29 -3.15 35.12
N VAL A 627 -2.93 -1.90 35.42
CA VAL A 627 -3.84 -0.84 35.86
C VAL A 627 -4.17 0.12 34.71
N LEU A 628 -3.15 0.55 33.98
CA LEU A 628 -3.24 1.55 32.91
C LEU A 628 -2.50 1.07 31.66
N SER A 629 -2.98 1.46 30.48
CA SER A 629 -2.32 1.15 29.22
C SER A 629 -2.65 2.12 28.10
N ALA A 630 -1.78 2.17 27.10
CA ALA A 630 -2.09 2.75 25.80
C ALA A 630 -1.57 1.86 24.67
N SER A 631 -2.35 1.75 23.60
CA SER A 631 -1.94 1.18 22.32
C SER A 631 -1.75 2.29 21.28
N PHE A 632 -0.62 2.27 20.59
CA PHE A 632 -0.21 3.32 19.66
C PHE A 632 -0.39 2.89 18.21
N HIS A 633 -0.99 3.79 17.43
CA HIS A 633 -1.41 3.59 16.04
C HIS A 633 -1.03 4.78 15.16
N GLY A 634 -1.25 4.63 13.86
CA GLY A 634 -1.08 5.69 12.87
C GLY A 634 -2.19 5.69 11.82
N GLY A 635 -2.47 6.86 11.25
CA GLY A 635 -3.50 7.10 10.25
C GLY A 635 -4.39 8.31 10.55
N ASP A 636 -4.32 8.85 11.77
CA ASP A 636 -4.98 10.08 12.19
C ASP A 636 -4.19 10.73 13.34
N LEU A 637 -4.66 11.86 13.89
CA LEU A 637 -4.05 12.53 15.05
C LEU A 637 -5.10 12.79 16.14
N VAL A 638 -5.33 11.79 16.99
CA VAL A 638 -6.38 11.81 18.02
C VAL A 638 -6.15 10.73 19.08
N VAL A 639 -6.62 10.97 20.31
CA VAL A 639 -6.74 9.90 21.32
C VAL A 639 -8.16 9.34 21.30
N SER A 640 -8.28 8.07 20.95
CA SER A 640 -9.52 7.31 21.05
C SER A 640 -9.64 6.57 22.38
N TYR A 641 -10.84 6.56 22.97
CA TYR A 641 -11.13 5.85 24.21
C TYR A 641 -12.39 4.98 24.11
N PRO A 642 -12.48 3.90 24.93
CA PRO A 642 -13.60 2.98 24.92
C PRO A 642 -14.98 3.64 25.14
N TYR A 643 -16.07 3.03 24.69
CA TYR A 643 -16.07 1.81 23.89
C TYR A 643 -15.82 2.07 22.41
N ASP A 644 -15.10 1.15 21.76
CA ASP A 644 -14.89 1.14 20.31
C ASP A 644 -16.13 0.68 19.54
N LEU A 645 -17.02 -0.05 20.22
CA LEU A 645 -18.18 -0.64 19.57
C LEU A 645 -19.50 0.04 19.95
N SER A 646 -20.32 0.38 18.95
CA SER A 646 -21.60 1.07 19.22
C SER A 646 -22.66 0.12 19.79
N MET A 647 -23.38 0.51 20.85
CA MET A 647 -24.47 -0.31 21.40
C MET A 647 -25.64 -0.56 20.42
N HIS A 648 -25.79 0.25 19.38
CA HIS A 648 -26.90 0.15 18.43
C HIS A 648 -26.45 -0.50 17.11
N GLY A 649 -26.84 -1.75 16.88
CA GLY A 649 -26.42 -2.55 15.72
C GLY A 649 -26.81 -2.02 14.32
N LEU A 650 -27.58 -0.93 14.22
CA LEU A 650 -28.04 -0.33 12.97
C LEU A 650 -27.33 0.98 12.59
N GLN A 651 -26.66 1.66 13.54
CA GLN A 651 -25.96 2.93 13.31
C GLN A 651 -24.48 2.79 13.67
N LYS A 652 -23.60 2.96 12.68
CA LYS A 652 -22.17 2.63 12.80
C LYS A 652 -21.33 3.65 13.57
N ASN A 653 -21.80 4.88 13.78
CA ASN A 653 -21.00 5.97 14.35
C ASN A 653 -21.81 6.66 15.45
N MET A 654 -21.98 5.98 16.58
CA MET A 654 -22.69 6.54 17.72
C MET A 654 -21.91 6.35 19.00
N PHE A 655 -21.90 7.43 19.79
CA PHE A 655 -21.30 7.48 21.11
C PHE A 655 -21.75 6.32 21.99
N SER A 656 -20.77 5.61 22.57
CA SER A 656 -20.99 4.44 23.41
C SER A 656 -20.20 4.59 24.71
N PRO A 657 -20.81 5.15 25.77
CA PRO A 657 -20.10 5.47 27.01
C PRO A 657 -19.75 4.21 27.81
N THR A 658 -18.62 4.25 28.50
CA THR A 658 -18.27 3.26 29.53
C THR A 658 -18.89 3.63 30.89
N SER A 659 -18.81 2.71 31.85
CA SER A 659 -19.16 3.06 33.25
C SER A 659 -18.15 4.03 33.88
N ASP A 660 -16.94 4.11 33.31
CA ASP A 660 -15.84 4.98 33.72
C ASP A 660 -15.59 6.12 32.73
N GLU A 661 -16.63 6.59 32.04
CA GLU A 661 -16.56 7.59 30.98
C GLU A 661 -15.73 8.82 31.35
N GLN A 662 -15.92 9.35 32.56
CA GLN A 662 -15.19 10.55 33.01
C GLN A 662 -13.69 10.27 33.21
N VAL A 663 -13.33 9.07 33.66
CA VAL A 663 -11.94 8.67 33.85
C VAL A 663 -11.27 8.52 32.49
N PHE A 664 -11.91 7.82 31.54
CA PHE A 664 -11.36 7.67 30.18
C PHE A 664 -11.19 9.00 29.45
N ARG A 665 -12.18 9.90 29.53
CA ARG A 665 -12.05 11.25 28.97
C ARG A 665 -10.91 12.04 29.61
N GLN A 666 -10.69 11.89 30.92
CA GLN A 666 -9.58 12.54 31.60
C GLN A 666 -8.24 11.95 31.15
N LEU A 667 -8.11 10.62 31.09
CA LEU A 667 -6.90 9.94 30.61
C LEU A 667 -6.56 10.32 29.16
N ALA A 668 -7.57 10.34 28.28
CA ALA A 668 -7.39 10.74 26.89
C ALA A 668 -6.90 12.19 26.77
N ARG A 669 -7.47 13.10 27.58
CA ARG A 669 -7.05 14.51 27.64
C ARG A 669 -5.64 14.69 28.19
N VAL A 670 -5.22 13.86 29.15
CA VAL A 670 -3.85 13.95 29.69
C VAL A 670 -2.85 13.76 28.56
N TYR A 671 -3.07 12.76 27.69
CA TYR A 671 -2.20 12.56 26.54
C TYR A 671 -2.38 13.67 25.50
N SER A 672 -3.61 13.98 25.08
CA SER A 672 -3.85 14.95 23.99
C SER A 672 -3.39 16.37 24.31
N ASN A 673 -3.52 16.80 25.57
CA ASN A 673 -3.10 18.14 26.01
C ASN A 673 -1.58 18.26 26.22
N ALA A 674 -0.91 17.15 26.57
CA ALA A 674 0.54 17.12 26.73
C ALA A 674 1.26 16.96 25.37
N HIS A 675 0.57 16.45 24.35
CA HIS A 675 1.07 16.40 22.98
C HIS A 675 1.15 17.82 22.40
N ALA A 676 2.21 18.11 21.64
CA ALA A 676 2.47 19.47 21.13
C ALA A 676 1.32 20.07 20.29
N THR A 677 0.68 19.25 19.45
CA THR A 677 -0.30 19.70 18.44
C THR A 677 -1.69 19.07 18.55
N MET A 678 -1.88 18.00 19.33
CA MET A 678 -3.07 17.15 19.24
C MET A 678 -4.33 17.85 19.78
N SER A 679 -4.20 18.58 20.88
CA SER A 679 -5.26 19.43 21.44
C SER A 679 -5.33 20.84 20.84
N SER A 680 -4.51 21.15 19.83
CA SER A 680 -4.49 22.49 19.22
C SER A 680 -5.85 22.81 18.58
N PRO A 681 -6.36 24.05 18.75
CA PRO A 681 -7.58 24.50 18.08
C PRO A 681 -7.36 24.77 16.58
N ASP A 682 -6.14 24.62 16.08
CA ASP A 682 -5.81 24.79 14.67
C ASP A 682 -6.51 23.72 13.81
N THR A 683 -7.14 24.18 12.73
CA THR A 683 -7.81 23.31 11.74
C THR A 683 -6.86 22.84 10.65
N ASP A 684 -5.66 23.42 10.53
CA ASP A 684 -4.65 23.07 9.51
C ASP A 684 -3.75 21.89 9.96
N ARG A 685 -4.30 20.98 10.77
CA ARG A 685 -3.65 19.74 11.22
C ARG A 685 -4.10 18.56 10.38
N CYS A 686 -3.26 17.54 10.29
CA CYS A 686 -3.57 16.35 9.52
C CYS A 686 -4.71 15.55 10.19
N GLY A 687 -5.48 14.80 9.40
CA GLY A 687 -6.48 13.86 9.91
C GLY A 687 -7.89 14.42 10.04
N GLY A 688 -8.72 13.79 10.86
CA GLY A 688 -10.09 14.24 11.11
C GLY A 688 -10.16 15.56 11.89
N ASN A 689 -11.25 16.32 11.71
CA ASN A 689 -11.45 17.51 12.54
C ASN A 689 -11.95 17.11 13.94
N PHE A 690 -11.00 17.02 14.87
CA PHE A 690 -11.14 16.78 16.31
C PHE A 690 -10.69 17.99 17.14
N ALA A 691 -10.41 19.14 16.52
CA ALA A 691 -9.91 20.34 17.20
C ALA A 691 -10.96 20.85 18.19
N ASP A 692 -12.21 20.90 17.72
CA ASP A 692 -13.42 21.20 18.50
C ASP A 692 -13.76 20.13 19.56
N LYS A 693 -12.97 19.05 19.64
CA LYS A 693 -13.07 18.00 20.66
C LYS A 693 -11.78 17.84 21.48
N GLU A 694 -10.89 18.84 21.46
CA GLU A 694 -9.64 18.84 22.25
C GLU A 694 -8.73 17.63 21.94
N GLY A 695 -8.77 17.11 20.70
CA GLY A 695 -7.95 15.99 20.27
C GLY A 695 -8.36 14.63 20.84
N ILE A 696 -9.59 14.47 21.35
CA ILE A 696 -10.10 13.19 21.89
C ILE A 696 -11.40 12.74 21.21
N ILE A 697 -11.63 11.43 21.13
CA ILE A 697 -12.86 10.86 20.56
C ILE A 697 -13.25 9.53 21.20
N ASN A 698 -14.54 9.28 21.43
CA ASN A 698 -15.02 7.94 21.78
C ASN A 698 -14.93 7.04 20.54
N GLY A 699 -14.34 5.84 20.66
CA GLY A 699 -14.08 4.97 19.51
C GLY A 699 -15.32 4.69 18.67
N ALA A 700 -16.43 4.27 19.30
CA ALA A 700 -17.68 4.00 18.62
C ALA A 700 -18.33 5.24 17.97
N GLN A 701 -18.07 6.44 18.51
CA GLN A 701 -18.51 7.71 17.93
C GLN A 701 -17.73 8.04 16.66
N TRP A 702 -16.44 7.70 16.62
CA TRP A 702 -15.61 7.87 15.43
C TRP A 702 -16.02 6.89 14.34
N TYR A 703 -15.87 5.59 14.62
CA TYR A 703 -16.40 4.48 13.83
C TYR A 703 -16.43 3.21 14.67
N SER A 704 -17.52 2.46 14.59
CA SER A 704 -17.74 1.29 15.44
C SER A 704 -16.87 0.08 15.01
N ILE A 705 -15.92 -0.33 15.86
CA ILE A 705 -15.04 -1.50 15.69
C ILE A 705 -15.34 -2.55 16.76
N GLN A 706 -15.37 -3.83 16.38
CA GLN A 706 -15.52 -4.93 17.33
C GLN A 706 -14.18 -5.64 17.51
N GLY A 707 -13.91 -6.07 18.74
CA GLY A 707 -12.75 -6.90 19.05
C GLY A 707 -11.47 -6.08 19.14
N GLY A 708 -11.60 -4.77 19.36
CA GLY A 708 -10.49 -3.89 19.70
C GLY A 708 -9.85 -4.31 21.02
N MET A 709 -8.54 -4.12 21.11
CA MET A 709 -7.76 -4.47 22.30
C MET A 709 -8.09 -3.56 23.49
N GLY A 710 -8.42 -2.28 23.24
CA GLY A 710 -8.82 -1.33 24.26
C GLY A 710 -10.06 -1.77 25.03
N ASP A 711 -11.12 -2.12 24.30
CA ASP A 711 -12.33 -2.72 24.86
C ASP A 711 -11.97 -4.00 25.64
N PHE A 712 -11.20 -4.95 25.08
CA PHE A 712 -10.83 -6.20 25.75
C PHE A 712 -10.16 -5.99 27.11
N ASN A 713 -9.25 -5.03 27.23
CA ASN A 713 -8.57 -4.73 28.49
C ASN A 713 -9.55 -4.33 29.60
N TYR A 714 -10.41 -3.35 29.30
CA TYR A 714 -11.39 -2.83 30.26
C TYR A 714 -12.45 -3.87 30.65
N LEU A 715 -12.65 -4.85 29.79
CA LEU A 715 -13.78 -5.77 29.82
C LEU A 715 -13.42 -7.18 30.25
N HIS A 716 -12.14 -7.50 30.38
CA HIS A 716 -11.69 -8.80 30.88
C HIS A 716 -10.65 -8.69 31.99
N THR A 717 -10.20 -7.47 32.32
CA THR A 717 -9.22 -7.21 33.38
C THR A 717 -9.52 -5.89 34.10
N ASN A 718 -8.67 -5.52 35.06
CA ASN A 718 -8.72 -4.22 35.71
C ASN A 718 -8.12 -3.07 34.86
N CYS A 719 -7.52 -3.38 33.71
CA CYS A 719 -6.69 -2.44 32.95
C CYS A 719 -7.53 -1.44 32.15
N PHE A 720 -7.20 -0.16 32.28
CA PHE A 720 -7.80 0.93 31.50
C PHE A 720 -6.88 1.21 30.31
N GLU A 721 -7.32 0.89 29.10
CA GLU A 721 -6.53 1.10 27.89
C GLU A 721 -7.15 2.16 26.98
N ILE A 722 -6.33 3.10 26.51
CA ILE A 722 -6.69 4.07 25.44
C ILE A 722 -5.95 3.72 24.14
N THR A 723 -6.47 4.21 23.02
CA THR A 723 -5.84 4.07 21.71
C THR A 723 -5.34 5.45 21.25
N VAL A 724 -4.05 5.59 20.95
CA VAL A 724 -3.43 6.85 20.56
C VAL A 724 -3.03 6.78 19.08
N GLU A 725 -3.62 7.64 18.25
CA GLU A 725 -3.22 7.84 16.86
C GLU A 725 -2.16 8.95 16.81
N LEU A 726 -0.92 8.59 16.46
CA LEU A 726 0.26 9.45 16.59
C LEU A 726 0.45 10.44 15.44
N GLY A 727 -0.22 10.22 14.31
CA GLY A 727 -0.02 11.00 13.09
C GLY A 727 -0.64 10.34 11.87
N CYS A 728 -0.83 11.12 10.81
CA CYS A 728 -1.64 10.71 9.66
C CYS A 728 -0.88 9.86 8.65
N ASP A 729 0.42 10.06 8.54
CA ASP A 729 1.27 9.12 7.84
C ASP A 729 1.52 7.92 8.75
N LYS A 730 1.16 6.74 8.26
CA LYS A 730 1.35 5.49 8.99
C LYS A 730 2.84 5.12 9.04
N PHE A 731 3.58 5.46 7.99
CA PHE A 731 4.98 5.13 7.82
C PHE A 731 5.74 6.38 7.32
N PRO A 732 5.88 7.40 8.18
CA PRO A 732 6.50 8.67 7.82
C PRO A 732 7.97 8.51 7.43
N VAL A 733 8.53 9.49 6.74
CA VAL A 733 9.97 9.52 6.44
C VAL A 733 10.81 9.66 7.71
N GLU A 734 12.06 9.17 7.70
CA GLU A 734 12.90 9.11 8.91
C GLU A 734 13.13 10.48 9.57
N ASP A 735 13.23 11.55 8.78
CA ASP A 735 13.37 12.92 9.29
C ASP A 735 12.20 13.35 10.20
N GLU A 736 11.01 12.78 10.00
CA GLU A 736 9.83 13.08 10.82
C GLU A 736 9.85 12.34 12.17
N LEU A 737 10.66 11.29 12.34
CA LEU A 737 10.73 10.54 13.61
C LEU A 737 11.22 11.43 14.76
N HIS A 738 12.21 12.28 14.51
CA HIS A 738 12.72 13.26 15.48
C HIS A 738 11.63 14.23 15.93
N THR A 739 10.80 14.69 15.00
CA THR A 739 9.65 15.56 15.30
C THR A 739 8.60 14.78 16.09
N GLY A 740 8.23 13.58 15.64
CA GLY A 740 7.29 12.70 16.32
C GLY A 740 7.68 12.42 17.77
N TRP A 741 8.95 12.16 18.06
CA TRP A 741 9.45 12.00 19.42
C TRP A 741 9.34 13.28 20.24
N ARG A 742 9.76 14.42 19.70
CA ARG A 742 9.69 15.70 20.39
C ARG A 742 8.26 16.07 20.78
N GLU A 743 7.30 15.79 19.90
CA GLU A 743 5.88 16.10 20.12
C GLU A 743 5.20 15.15 21.11
N ASN A 744 5.64 13.88 21.17
CA ASN A 744 5.03 12.84 22.01
C ASN A 744 5.73 12.59 23.35
N LYS A 745 7.01 12.97 23.51
CA LYS A 745 7.80 12.64 24.71
C LYS A 745 7.11 13.04 26.01
N GLU A 746 6.60 14.27 26.09
CA GLU A 746 5.91 14.73 27.31
C GLU A 746 4.61 13.96 27.53
N ALA A 747 3.79 13.78 26.49
CA ALA A 747 2.55 13.02 26.56
C ALA A 747 2.75 11.56 27.02
N LEU A 748 3.79 10.90 26.51
CA LEU A 748 4.18 9.54 26.92
C LEU A 748 4.51 9.48 28.42
N LEU A 749 5.24 10.44 28.96
CA LEU A 749 5.62 10.47 30.38
C LEU A 749 4.43 10.84 31.28
N THR A 750 3.69 11.90 30.94
CA THR A 750 2.52 12.34 31.74
C THR A 750 1.42 11.28 31.80
N PHE A 751 1.25 10.51 30.72
CA PHE A 751 0.28 9.41 30.73
C PHE A 751 0.72 8.26 31.64
N LEU A 752 2.01 7.87 31.65
CA LEU A 752 2.53 6.87 32.60
C LEU A 752 2.31 7.32 34.06
N GLU A 753 2.53 8.60 34.35
CA GLU A 753 2.32 9.20 35.67
C GLU A 753 0.85 9.13 36.12
N SER A 754 -0.10 9.10 35.19
CA SER A 754 -1.54 9.07 35.48
C SER A 754 -2.01 7.80 36.18
N VAL A 755 -1.21 6.73 36.18
CA VAL A 755 -1.51 5.50 36.93
C VAL A 755 -1.57 5.75 38.44
N HIS A 756 -0.92 6.80 38.93
CA HIS A 756 -0.92 7.20 40.34
C HIS A 756 -2.10 8.09 40.73
N SER A 757 -3.15 8.15 39.90
CA SER A 757 -4.40 8.85 40.23
C SER A 757 -5.41 7.93 40.93
N GLY A 758 -6.41 8.52 41.58
CA GLY A 758 -7.47 7.76 42.25
C GLY A 758 -7.03 7.15 43.59
N ILE A 759 -7.30 5.86 43.78
CA ILE A 759 -7.00 5.14 45.03
C ILE A 759 -6.24 3.85 44.79
N LYS A 760 -5.47 3.42 45.80
CA LYS A 760 -4.90 2.08 45.89
C LYS A 760 -4.96 1.57 47.32
N GLY A 761 -4.85 0.28 47.53
CA GLY A 761 -4.86 -0.27 48.89
C GLY A 761 -4.86 -1.78 48.92
N ILE A 762 -5.05 -2.34 50.11
CA ILE A 762 -5.03 -3.78 50.36
C ILE A 762 -6.36 -4.21 50.96
N VAL A 763 -6.97 -5.26 50.40
CA VAL A 763 -8.06 -6.00 51.01
C VAL A 763 -7.47 -7.19 51.76
N LYS A 764 -7.68 -7.23 53.07
CA LYS A 764 -7.09 -8.24 53.96
C LYS A 764 -8.11 -8.82 54.93
N ASP A 765 -7.79 -9.97 55.51
CA ASP A 765 -8.57 -10.57 56.60
C ASP A 765 -8.22 -9.96 57.96
N GLU A 766 -8.89 -10.41 59.02
CA GLU A 766 -8.64 -9.97 60.40
C GLU A 766 -7.25 -10.39 60.93
N ALA A 767 -6.61 -11.39 60.33
CA ALA A 767 -5.25 -11.82 60.64
C ALA A 767 -4.18 -10.98 59.89
N GLY A 768 -4.61 -10.13 58.95
CA GLY A 768 -3.73 -9.27 58.16
C GLY A 768 -3.26 -9.86 56.84
N HIS A 769 -3.73 -11.05 56.45
CA HIS A 769 -3.38 -11.67 55.16
C HIS A 769 -4.19 -11.03 54.03
N GLY A 770 -3.52 -10.72 52.92
CA GLY A 770 -4.17 -10.22 51.71
C GLY A 770 -5.12 -11.24 51.10
N ILE A 771 -6.28 -10.78 50.63
CA ILE A 771 -7.31 -11.61 50.00
C ILE A 771 -7.23 -11.42 48.50
N LYS A 772 -6.75 -12.44 47.78
CA LYS A 772 -6.73 -12.50 46.31
C LYS A 772 -8.13 -12.56 45.72
N GLY A 773 -8.37 -11.85 44.61
CA GLY A 773 -9.63 -11.91 43.87
C GLY A 773 -10.83 -11.28 44.61
N ALA A 774 -10.60 -10.50 45.67
CA ALA A 774 -11.62 -9.71 46.32
C ALA A 774 -12.14 -8.63 45.36
N ILE A 775 -13.46 -8.42 45.36
CA ILE A 775 -14.14 -7.48 44.48
C ILE A 775 -14.24 -6.13 45.18
N VAL A 776 -13.70 -5.09 44.55
CA VAL A 776 -13.84 -3.70 44.97
C VAL A 776 -14.81 -3.00 44.01
N SER A 777 -15.92 -2.52 44.54
CA SER A 777 -17.02 -1.90 43.78
C SER A 777 -17.33 -0.49 44.29
N PHE A 778 -17.84 0.35 43.38
CA PHE A 778 -18.07 1.77 43.62
C PHE A 778 -19.54 2.09 43.44
N ARG A 779 -20.13 2.79 44.41
CA ARG A 779 -21.56 3.13 44.33
C ARG A 779 -21.83 4.03 43.13
N GLY A 780 -22.71 3.57 42.24
CA GLY A 780 -23.08 4.29 41.00
C GLY A 780 -22.23 3.93 39.79
N ASN A 781 -21.20 3.09 39.94
CA ASN A 781 -20.39 2.55 38.84
C ASN A 781 -20.66 1.05 38.70
N ARG A 782 -20.89 0.56 37.47
CA ARG A 782 -21.17 -0.85 37.20
C ARG A 782 -19.91 -1.68 36.98
N HIS A 783 -18.75 -1.04 36.82
CA HIS A 783 -17.46 -1.70 36.66
C HIS A 783 -16.78 -1.84 38.03
N SER A 784 -16.60 -3.09 38.47
CA SER A 784 -15.84 -3.46 39.66
C SER A 784 -14.45 -3.96 39.28
N ILE A 785 -13.49 -3.82 40.19
CA ILE A 785 -12.12 -4.35 40.04
C ILE A 785 -11.88 -5.51 41.01
N THR A 786 -10.83 -6.28 40.74
CA THR A 786 -10.39 -7.40 41.56
C THR A 786 -9.01 -7.17 42.16
N THR A 787 -8.74 -7.71 43.35
CA THR A 787 -7.40 -7.64 43.96
C THR A 787 -6.43 -8.66 43.37
N ALA A 788 -5.14 -8.30 43.34
CA ALA A 788 -4.05 -9.17 42.92
C ALA A 788 -3.68 -10.22 43.99
N GLU A 789 -2.61 -10.98 43.77
CA GLU A 789 -2.20 -12.13 44.60
C GLU A 789 -2.10 -11.79 46.09
N ASN A 790 -1.57 -10.61 46.43
CA ASN A 790 -1.36 -10.18 47.81
C ASN A 790 -2.50 -9.29 48.34
N GLY A 791 -3.65 -9.28 47.67
CA GLY A 791 -4.84 -8.53 48.07
C GLY A 791 -4.79 -7.04 47.75
N ASP A 792 -3.76 -6.55 47.08
CA ASP A 792 -3.67 -5.17 46.64
C ASP A 792 -4.51 -4.87 45.39
N TYR A 793 -4.92 -3.62 45.27
CA TYR A 793 -5.73 -3.12 44.16
C TYR A 793 -5.43 -1.66 43.87
N TRP A 794 -5.75 -1.25 42.64
CA TRP A 794 -5.70 0.14 42.18
C TRP A 794 -7.00 0.49 41.47
N ARG A 795 -7.51 1.69 41.71
CA ARG A 795 -8.65 2.24 41.00
C ARG A 795 -8.41 3.68 40.62
N LEU A 796 -8.36 3.91 39.31
CA LEU A 796 -8.40 5.25 38.73
C LEU A 796 -9.80 5.84 38.96
N LEU A 797 -9.84 7.04 39.54
CA LEU A 797 -11.07 7.77 39.87
C LEU A 797 -10.86 9.25 39.63
N THR A 798 -11.93 9.94 39.24
CA THR A 798 -11.95 11.40 39.19
C THR A 798 -12.02 12.01 40.60
N PRO A 799 -11.54 13.26 40.80
CA PRO A 799 -11.71 13.97 42.05
C PRO A 799 -13.16 14.04 42.52
N GLY A 800 -13.39 13.94 43.82
CA GLY A 800 -14.75 13.95 44.39
C GLY A 800 -14.95 13.00 45.56
N ILE A 801 -16.21 12.78 45.93
CA ILE A 801 -16.59 11.89 47.03
C ILE A 801 -17.09 10.58 46.45
N HIS A 802 -16.44 9.48 46.83
CA HIS A 802 -16.75 8.13 46.37
C HIS A 802 -17.14 7.23 47.55
N ILE A 803 -18.11 6.33 47.35
CA ILE A 803 -18.43 5.27 48.31
C ILE A 803 -17.91 3.97 47.72
N VAL A 804 -16.88 3.44 48.36
CA VAL A 804 -16.13 2.27 47.92
C VAL A 804 -16.48 1.09 48.82
N SER A 805 -16.69 -0.08 48.25
CA SER A 805 -16.97 -1.29 49.01
C SER A 805 -16.15 -2.48 48.53
N ALA A 806 -15.64 -3.26 49.47
CA ALA A 806 -14.89 -4.48 49.22
C ALA A 806 -15.67 -5.70 49.73
N SER A 807 -15.66 -6.78 48.95
CA SER A 807 -16.30 -8.05 49.29
C SER A 807 -15.52 -9.22 48.69
N ALA A 808 -15.49 -10.35 49.38
CA ALA A 808 -14.89 -11.59 48.89
C ALA A 808 -15.78 -12.79 49.30
N PRO A 809 -15.78 -13.89 48.54
CA PRO A 809 -16.49 -15.11 48.92
C PRO A 809 -16.06 -15.60 50.31
N GLY A 810 -17.02 -15.91 51.19
CA GLY A 810 -16.74 -16.31 52.58
C GLY A 810 -16.45 -15.15 53.54
N TYR A 811 -16.51 -13.90 53.08
CA TYR A 811 -16.27 -12.71 53.90
C TYR A 811 -17.43 -11.71 53.84
N SER A 812 -17.57 -10.95 54.93
CA SER A 812 -18.53 -9.85 55.06
C SER A 812 -18.09 -8.63 54.26
N ARG A 813 -19.05 -7.92 53.66
CA ARG A 813 -18.79 -6.71 52.86
C ARG A 813 -18.43 -5.53 53.77
N ALA A 814 -17.35 -4.81 53.43
CA ALA A 814 -16.96 -3.56 54.07
C ALA A 814 -17.18 -2.37 53.13
N MET A 815 -17.52 -1.20 53.68
CA MET A 815 -17.75 0.03 52.91
C MET A 815 -17.05 1.23 53.54
N LYS A 816 -16.49 2.12 52.71
CA LYS A 816 -15.82 3.35 53.12
C LYS A 816 -16.25 4.52 52.24
N ARG A 817 -16.36 5.70 52.83
CA ARG A 817 -16.52 6.97 52.11
C ARG A 817 -15.15 7.60 51.95
N VAL A 818 -14.73 7.84 50.71
CA VAL A 818 -13.41 8.37 50.36
C VAL A 818 -13.60 9.74 49.69
N HIS A 819 -12.75 10.70 50.04
CA HIS A 819 -12.71 12.01 49.43
C HIS A 819 -11.38 12.19 48.71
N LEU A 820 -11.45 12.44 47.39
CA LEU A 820 -10.29 12.65 46.53
C LEU A 820 -10.18 14.14 46.19
N PRO A 821 -9.03 14.79 46.50
CA PRO A 821 -8.83 16.20 46.20
C PRO A 821 -8.66 16.43 44.69
N ALA A 822 -8.83 17.68 44.25
CA ALA A 822 -8.71 18.07 42.83
C ALA A 822 -7.30 17.85 42.27
N HIS A 823 -6.26 18.02 43.10
CA HIS A 823 -4.87 17.80 42.75
C HIS A 823 -4.31 16.68 43.64
N MET A 824 -3.97 15.55 43.03
CA MET A 824 -3.35 14.40 43.70
C MET A 824 -1.93 14.23 43.14
N GLN A 825 -0.93 14.17 44.01
CA GLN A 825 0.44 13.80 43.61
C GLN A 825 0.65 12.29 43.63
N THR A 826 -0.11 11.56 44.45
CA THR A 826 -0.07 10.10 44.58
C THR A 826 -1.47 9.56 44.86
N ALA A 827 -1.69 8.28 44.53
CA ALA A 827 -2.98 7.62 44.73
C ALA A 827 -3.29 7.50 46.23
N GLY A 828 -4.54 7.81 46.60
CA GLY A 828 -4.98 7.77 47.99
C GLY A 828 -5.01 6.34 48.53
N ARG A 829 -4.41 6.09 49.70
CA ARG A 829 -4.38 4.75 50.30
C ARG A 829 -5.69 4.40 51.03
N VAL A 830 -6.36 3.33 50.61
CA VAL A 830 -7.62 2.85 51.18
C VAL A 830 -7.60 1.34 51.39
N ASP A 831 -7.28 0.89 52.60
CA ASP A 831 -7.26 -0.55 52.92
C ASP A 831 -8.62 -1.03 53.44
N PHE A 832 -8.98 -2.29 53.18
CA PHE A 832 -10.20 -2.94 53.70
C PHE A 832 -9.84 -4.15 54.56
N VAL A 833 -10.52 -4.31 55.68
CA VAL A 833 -10.45 -5.52 56.51
C VAL A 833 -11.81 -6.21 56.43
N LEU A 834 -11.84 -7.44 55.92
CA LEU A 834 -13.07 -8.22 55.80
C LEU A 834 -13.12 -9.30 56.87
N ARG A 835 -14.28 -9.47 57.52
CA ARG A 835 -14.49 -10.52 58.54
C ARG A 835 -15.05 -11.78 57.90
N LYS A 836 -14.52 -12.95 58.27
CA LYS A 836 -15.06 -14.24 57.80
C LYS A 836 -16.50 -14.41 58.28
N VAL A 837 -17.38 -14.86 57.39
CA VAL A 837 -18.76 -15.21 57.73
C VAL A 837 -18.81 -16.73 57.96
N PRO A 838 -19.47 -17.23 59.02
CA PRO A 838 -19.60 -18.67 59.24
C PRO A 838 -20.29 -19.35 58.04
N GLU A 839 -19.72 -20.47 57.59
CA GLU A 839 -20.11 -21.18 56.37
C GLU A 839 -21.53 -21.76 56.47
N ASP A 840 -22.38 -21.45 55.48
CA ASP A 840 -23.66 -22.13 55.25
C ASP A 840 -23.44 -23.24 54.21
N PRO A 841 -23.67 -24.53 54.54
CA PRO A 841 -23.31 -25.67 53.68
C PRO A 841 -23.96 -25.66 52.28
N GLU A 842 -25.09 -24.96 52.08
CA GLU A 842 -25.74 -24.84 50.75
C GLU A 842 -25.02 -23.87 49.79
N MET A 843 -24.17 -22.96 50.29
CA MET A 843 -23.44 -21.97 49.46
C MET A 843 -22.14 -22.50 48.84
N ASN A 844 -21.66 -23.68 49.28
CA ASN A 844 -20.39 -24.26 48.84
C ASN A 844 -20.46 -24.92 47.45
N GLU A 845 -21.60 -25.48 47.04
CA GLU A 845 -21.74 -26.05 45.69
C GLU A 845 -21.81 -24.96 44.61
N LEU A 846 -22.42 -23.81 44.89
CA LEU A 846 -22.53 -22.70 43.95
C LEU A 846 -21.22 -21.91 43.83
N ASN A 847 -20.54 -21.63 44.94
CA ASN A 847 -19.25 -20.90 44.93
C ASN A 847 -18.08 -21.74 44.39
N SER A 848 -18.06 -23.06 44.62
CA SER A 848 -17.03 -23.94 44.04
C SER A 848 -17.14 -24.03 42.52
N LEU A 849 -18.35 -23.96 41.95
CA LEU A 849 -18.56 -23.89 40.49
C LEU A 849 -18.09 -22.55 39.88
N TYR A 850 -18.26 -21.43 40.60
CA TYR A 850 -17.85 -20.10 40.16
C TYR A 850 -16.33 -19.86 40.28
N MET A 851 -15.68 -20.35 41.34
CA MET A 851 -14.21 -20.31 41.49
C MET A 851 -13.48 -21.30 40.57
N SER A 852 -14.02 -22.51 40.38
CA SER A 852 -13.48 -23.53 39.45
C SER A 852 -13.32 -23.02 38.02
N ASN A 853 -14.23 -22.16 37.55
CA ASN A 853 -14.18 -21.60 36.20
C ASN A 853 -13.19 -20.43 36.07
N TYR A 854 -12.79 -19.80 37.19
CA TYR A 854 -11.84 -18.69 37.23
C TYR A 854 -10.38 -19.15 37.39
N GLU A 855 -10.13 -20.26 38.11
CA GLU A 855 -8.78 -20.77 38.43
C GLU A 855 -8.25 -21.86 37.46
N ARG A 856 -9.01 -22.25 36.43
CA ARG A 856 -8.60 -23.33 35.51
C ARG A 856 -7.61 -22.87 34.43
N PHE A 857 -6.45 -22.36 34.84
CA PHE A 857 -5.29 -22.27 33.95
C PHE A 857 -3.99 -22.47 34.71
N ASP A 858 -3.23 -23.47 34.27
CA ASP A 858 -1.92 -23.80 34.78
C ASP A 858 -0.83 -22.96 34.08
N PRO A 859 -0.08 -22.11 34.80
CA PRO A 859 0.92 -21.23 34.22
C PRO A 859 2.16 -21.94 33.64
N TYR A 860 2.34 -23.25 33.89
CA TYR A 860 3.56 -24.00 33.54
C TYR A 860 3.45 -25.01 32.38
N ASN A 861 2.40 -24.97 31.56
CA ASN A 861 2.20 -25.93 30.46
C ASN A 861 2.13 -27.43 30.90
N LEU A 862 1.50 -27.81 32.02
CA LEU A 862 1.28 -29.23 32.36
C LEU A 862 0.14 -29.89 31.55
N LEU A 863 -0.39 -29.19 30.54
CA LEU A 863 -1.48 -29.67 29.69
C LEU A 863 -1.12 -30.79 28.71
N ALA A 864 0.11 -31.33 28.75
CA ALA A 864 0.46 -32.54 28.02
C ALA A 864 -0.22 -33.81 28.56
N ARG A 865 -0.80 -33.79 29.78
CA ARG A 865 -1.43 -34.98 30.40
C ARG A 865 -2.88 -35.24 30.00
N TYR A 866 -3.58 -34.30 29.36
CA TYR A 866 -5.00 -34.45 29.04
C TYR A 866 -5.31 -35.15 27.70
N HIS A 867 -4.30 -35.46 26.89
CA HIS A 867 -4.45 -36.21 25.63
C HIS A 867 -4.94 -37.67 25.78
N ARG A 868 -5.27 -38.15 26.99
CA ARG A 868 -5.53 -39.58 27.25
C ARG A 868 -6.92 -39.92 27.81
N LYS A 869 -7.85 -38.98 27.95
CA LYS A 869 -9.20 -39.27 28.48
C LYS A 869 -10.32 -38.56 27.70
N GLU A 870 -10.46 -38.89 26.41
CA GLU A 870 -11.73 -38.73 25.71
C GLU A 870 -12.31 -40.11 25.39
N SER A 871 -13.12 -40.62 26.30
CA SER A 871 -14.09 -41.68 26.00
C SER A 871 -15.15 -41.73 27.10
N ARG A 872 -16.17 -40.87 27.02
CA ARG A 872 -17.54 -41.13 27.51
C ARG A 872 -18.50 -40.00 27.07
N PRO A 873 -19.67 -40.32 26.51
CA PRO A 873 -20.68 -39.32 26.16
C PRO A 873 -21.46 -38.92 27.42
N ARG A 874 -21.81 -37.64 27.57
CA ARG A 874 -22.70 -37.15 28.63
C ARG A 874 -24.03 -36.65 28.04
N GLU A 875 -25.09 -37.12 28.66
CA GLU A 875 -26.50 -36.82 28.44
C GLU A 875 -26.82 -35.33 28.70
N GLU A 876 -27.76 -34.80 27.92
CA GLU A 876 -28.26 -33.43 28.02
C GLU A 876 -29.29 -33.28 29.16
N GLU A 877 -28.88 -32.67 30.28
CA GLU A 877 -29.84 -32.11 31.25
C GLU A 877 -30.25 -30.70 30.83
N ARG A 878 -31.56 -30.51 30.62
CA ARG A 878 -32.21 -29.22 30.33
C ARG A 878 -32.21 -28.32 31.57
N GLN A 879 -31.28 -27.36 31.63
CA GLN A 879 -31.43 -26.16 32.47
C GLN A 879 -32.24 -25.08 31.72
N GLN A 880 -33.17 -24.43 32.42
CA GLN A 880 -33.97 -23.33 31.88
C GLN A 880 -33.06 -22.21 31.37
N LYS A 881 -33.22 -21.86 30.10
CA LYS A 881 -32.36 -20.90 29.41
C LYS A 881 -32.82 -19.48 29.72
N PRO A 882 -31.91 -18.59 30.15
CA PRO A 882 -32.23 -17.20 30.45
C PRO A 882 -32.64 -16.42 29.19
N TRP A 883 -33.34 -15.29 29.40
CA TRP A 883 -34.02 -14.48 28.38
C TRP A 883 -33.15 -13.99 27.22
N TRP A 884 -31.83 -14.03 27.36
CA TRP A 884 -30.85 -13.65 26.35
C TRP A 884 -30.43 -14.80 25.42
N TRP A 885 -30.89 -16.04 25.63
CA TRP A 885 -30.59 -17.20 24.76
C TRP A 885 -31.21 -17.10 23.36
N SER A 886 -32.32 -16.36 23.22
CA SER A 886 -32.94 -16.03 21.94
C SER A 886 -32.09 -15.05 21.11
N TYR A 887 -31.19 -14.29 21.73
CA TYR A 887 -30.32 -13.33 21.07
C TYR A 887 -29.25 -14.00 20.18
N PHE A 888 -28.91 -15.27 20.44
CA PHE A 888 -27.82 -15.99 19.77
C PHE A 888 -28.27 -17.11 18.81
N THR A 889 -29.57 -17.40 18.69
CA THR A 889 -30.06 -18.57 17.94
C THR A 889 -30.69 -18.25 16.58
N GLN A 890 -30.86 -16.98 16.24
CA GLN A 890 -31.30 -16.56 14.90
C GLN A 890 -30.18 -15.82 14.19
N LEU A 891 -29.36 -16.57 13.45
CA LEU A 891 -28.76 -16.23 12.15
C LEU A 891 -27.68 -17.26 11.84
N ASN A 892 -28.13 -18.51 11.74
CA ASN A 892 -27.33 -19.64 11.30
C ASN A 892 -27.30 -19.60 9.76
N ASN A 893 -26.25 -19.05 9.18
CA ASN A 893 -25.68 -19.43 7.87
C ASN A 893 -24.66 -18.39 7.41
N GLN A 894 -23.39 -18.59 7.78
CA GLN A 894 -22.24 -18.70 6.86
C GLN A 894 -20.92 -18.62 7.66
N ASN A 895 -20.03 -19.59 7.39
CA ASN A 895 -18.78 -19.82 8.13
C ASN A 895 -17.73 -18.70 7.91
N PRO A 896 -16.94 -18.35 8.94
CA PRO A 896 -15.94 -17.27 8.89
C PRO A 896 -14.60 -17.70 8.26
N SER A 897 -13.91 -16.77 7.57
CA SER A 897 -12.64 -17.02 6.85
C SER A 897 -11.51 -16.02 7.15
N TRP A 898 -11.50 -15.39 8.32
CA TRP A 898 -10.30 -14.73 8.88
C TRP A 898 -10.04 -15.16 10.34
N LEU A 899 -10.83 -16.15 10.77
CA LEU A 899 -10.72 -16.86 12.05
C LEU A 899 -10.31 -18.33 11.83
N LEU A 900 -9.91 -18.68 10.61
CA LEU A 900 -9.43 -20.00 10.19
C LEU A 900 -8.40 -19.85 9.06
N ARG A 901 -7.46 -20.79 9.03
CA ARG A 901 -6.40 -20.95 8.03
C ARG A 901 -6.96 -20.87 6.59
N ASN A 902 -6.66 -19.78 5.90
CA ASN A 902 -6.10 -19.73 4.53
C ASN A 902 -5.91 -18.29 4.06
#